data_AF-A0A662WKY0-F1
#
_entry.id   AF-A0A662WKY0-F1
#
_cell.length_a   1.000
_cell.length_b   1.000
_cell.length_c   1.000
_cell.angle_alpha   90.00
_cell.angle_beta   90.00
_cell.angle_gamma   90.00
#
_symmetry.space_group_name_H-M   'P 1'
#
loop_
_entity.id
_entity.type
_entity.pdbx_description
1 polymer ?
#
loop_
_entity_poly.entity_id
_entity_poly.type
_entity_poly.pdbx_seq_one_letter_code
_entity_poly.pdbx_strand_id
1 'polypeptide(L)'
;LGLFDPIDDQPYWSVTPSEVNTPAAQELSLNATRKSLVLLQNDNSVLPLRKGTKLAVLGPHANAKRGLLGNYLGQMCHGDYLEVGCIQTPLEAITTANGNATTTFAKGCGVKEYSTTAFEEAEAVAQDADVVILFLGIDTSIEEEVGDRQNIDVPAIQMELLKRIRTVGKPMVVVLINGGILGAEELILHTDALVEAFYPGFYGAQAISDVLFGDVNPSGKLPVTMYRSDYIDSVDMRSMSMTMHPGRTYRYFKGAPVFPFGWGLSYTTFSLSHESAENEVHVVTNAQGTTISVVLSNNGEVEGDEVVFAFFRPLTVNTTDSAALLNKQLFDYRRVSLSPTESTQLDFTVQQSTLALVDEDGNLVSLPGSYEVIVTNGVHERVTFVVQVEGEQGVMRQFPVDLSGVQSAKMEATSAATTLQLPFCNASLTPHARVEDLLARLPLDEKVTLLTARASPRGNMSSIGLPEYNWGANCVHGVQSTCGTNCATSFPNPVNLGAIFDPQVVFDMAQVIGWELRALWLEGARENYAAGPHLGLDCWSPNININRDPRWGRNMETPSEDPLVNSKYGVAYTRGLQEGKDGRFLQSVVTLKHWSAYSYEHYDGIDRMAFNANVSRYDFADTYLPAFRASVVDGHAKGVMCSYNSVNGIPMCANYQLNTKLLREALGFDGYITSDSGAIEGIFAQRHYTKSLCEAGRLAILSGTDINSGKVYEKCLSQLVNSKQLPERALDDALRHTLKLRFDLGLFDPIEDQPYWHVQPSEVNTATSQQLSLELTQKSLVLLQNHGNVLPLSKGIKLAVLGPHAKAKRALLGNYLGQMCHGDYLEVGCVQTPLEAITAANGDPSNTKFAQGCGINDTSTAGFEDAEAIVREADAVVLFLGIDTSIEREAWDRENIDMPAIQMQLLKQIRRVGKPTVVVLFNGGIVGAEELILHTDGLVEAFYPGFFGAQAVSDVLFGDATPGGKLPVTMYPSNYIKGVDMKSMSMTKYPGRSYRYYKEVPVFPFGWGLSYTKFTLSLDGETETEAPRVVTSGLDTSISVVLSNDGDRVGDEVVFAFFRPLSINATGAAALLNEQLFDYRRVSLRPTQYKKLTFRVQQSTLALVDEAGNQASFPGFYEIIITNGVHERLTFAVHVVGGHETLSVFPVDIEAVATTPSMDTERSVNNVHLEALEIARGRAKGVKPAAAIAMAFE
;
A
#
# COMPACT_ATOMS: atom_id res chain seq x y z
N LEU A 1 29.55 13.46 7.38
CA LEU A 1 30.09 13.99 6.10
C LEU A 1 31.49 13.46 5.77
N GLY A 2 32.28 12.92 6.71
CA GLY A 2 33.52 12.21 6.36
C GLY A 2 34.60 13.05 5.67
N LEU A 3 34.55 14.37 5.80
CA LEU A 3 35.32 15.32 4.97
C LEU A 3 36.84 15.26 5.16
N PHE A 4 37.31 14.59 6.22
CA PHE A 4 38.74 14.41 6.51
C PHE A 4 39.17 12.94 6.43
N ASP A 5 38.24 12.05 6.08
CA ASP A 5 38.50 10.64 5.83
C ASP A 5 38.95 10.46 4.36
N PRO A 6 39.70 9.40 4.03
CA PRO A 6 40.12 9.14 2.66
C PRO A 6 38.90 9.05 1.71
N ILE A 7 39.01 9.66 0.52
CA ILE A 7 37.93 9.72 -0.49
C ILE A 7 37.39 8.34 -0.85
N ASP A 8 38.25 7.32 -0.88
CA ASP A 8 37.90 5.95 -1.23
C ASP A 8 37.04 5.24 -0.15
N ASP A 9 36.94 5.83 1.04
CA ASP A 9 36.19 5.33 2.20
C ASP A 9 34.89 6.11 2.47
N GLN A 10 34.49 7.06 1.60
CA GLN A 10 33.31 7.92 1.78
C GLN A 10 32.39 7.93 0.53
N PRO A 11 31.21 7.28 0.56
CA PRO A 11 30.35 7.11 -0.62
C PRO A 11 29.63 8.39 -1.06
N TYR A 12 29.63 9.44 -0.24
CA TYR A 12 29.08 10.74 -0.63
C TYR A 12 29.90 11.44 -1.72
N TRP A 13 31.13 10.99 -1.99
CA TRP A 13 31.94 11.49 -3.12
C TRP A 13 31.51 10.91 -4.49
N SER A 14 30.63 9.91 -4.53
CA SER A 14 30.17 9.25 -5.79
C SER A 14 28.76 9.63 -6.26
N VAL A 15 28.05 10.53 -5.58
CA VAL A 15 26.72 11.03 -6.01
C VAL A 15 26.85 11.82 -7.32
N THR A 16 25.93 11.59 -8.28
CA THR A 16 26.00 12.22 -9.60
C THR A 16 24.82 13.16 -9.92
N PRO A 17 24.99 14.18 -10.79
CA PRO A 17 23.95 15.18 -11.05
C PRO A 17 22.61 14.70 -11.67
N SER A 18 22.47 13.46 -12.15
CA SER A 18 21.19 12.96 -12.72
C SER A 18 20.13 12.59 -11.69
N GLU A 19 20.49 12.56 -10.41
CA GLU A 19 19.62 12.21 -9.27
C GLU A 19 18.91 13.45 -8.66
N VAL A 20 18.83 14.55 -9.43
CA VAL A 20 18.22 15.84 -9.01
C VAL A 20 17.01 16.19 -9.90
N ASN A 21 15.89 16.65 -9.30
CA ASN A 21 14.66 17.20 -9.94
C ASN A 21 13.80 16.23 -10.79
N THR A 22 13.37 15.13 -10.18
CA THR A 22 12.61 14.06 -10.84
C THR A 22 11.10 14.35 -10.84
N PRO A 23 10.30 13.83 -11.79
CA PRO A 23 8.86 14.11 -11.78
C PRO A 23 8.10 13.58 -10.53
N ALA A 24 8.75 12.76 -9.68
CA ALA A 24 8.23 12.31 -8.38
C ALA A 24 8.31 13.41 -7.34
N ALA A 25 9.48 14.06 -7.31
CA ALA A 25 9.66 15.27 -6.53
C ALA A 25 8.69 16.37 -7.00
N GLN A 26 8.29 16.36 -8.28
CA GLN A 26 7.35 17.30 -8.87
C GLN A 26 5.88 17.09 -8.42
N GLU A 27 5.33 15.87 -8.49
CA GLU A 27 3.95 15.61 -8.02
C GLU A 27 3.80 15.76 -6.49
N LEU A 28 4.84 15.38 -5.73
CA LEU A 28 4.92 15.64 -4.28
C LEU A 28 4.83 17.12 -3.97
N SER A 29 5.51 17.95 -4.77
CA SER A 29 5.39 19.40 -4.65
C SER A 29 3.97 19.88 -4.97
N LEU A 30 3.29 19.39 -6.01
CA LEU A 30 1.92 19.84 -6.39
C LEU A 30 0.86 19.55 -5.33
N ASN A 31 0.83 18.35 -4.75
CA ASN A 31 -0.18 17.99 -3.75
C ASN A 31 0.07 18.65 -2.39
N ALA A 32 1.34 18.85 -2.02
CA ALA A 32 1.68 19.66 -0.85
C ALA A 32 1.12 21.09 -1.00
N THR A 33 1.24 21.67 -2.21
CA THR A 33 0.70 23.01 -2.52
C THR A 33 -0.84 23.06 -2.50
N ARG A 34 -1.57 22.08 -3.06
CA ARG A 34 -3.06 22.07 -3.03
C ARG A 34 -3.61 22.13 -1.60
N LYS A 35 -2.98 21.42 -0.66
CA LYS A 35 -3.42 21.35 0.75
C LYS A 35 -2.94 22.53 1.60
N SER A 36 -2.03 23.36 1.09
CA SER A 36 -1.57 24.58 1.77
C SER A 36 -2.40 25.82 1.43
N LEU A 37 -3.24 25.78 0.38
CA LEU A 37 -4.12 26.88 0.02
C LEU A 37 -5.24 27.06 1.06
N VAL A 38 -5.40 28.29 1.54
CA VAL A 38 -6.35 28.64 2.62
C VAL A 38 -7.49 29.47 2.02
N LEU A 39 -8.72 28.95 2.06
CA LEU A 39 -9.91 29.73 1.73
C LEU A 39 -10.26 30.60 2.93
N LEU A 40 -10.20 31.92 2.78
CA LEU A 40 -10.45 32.85 3.89
C LEU A 40 -11.90 33.37 3.92
N GLN A 41 -12.53 33.49 2.75
CA GLN A 41 -13.90 33.99 2.54
C GLN A 41 -14.52 33.31 1.32
N ASN A 42 -15.82 33.00 1.35
CA ASN A 42 -16.56 32.45 0.21
C ASN A 42 -18.06 32.77 0.31
N ASP A 43 -18.37 34.04 0.17
CA ASP A 43 -19.73 34.56 0.27
C ASP A 43 -20.57 34.11 -0.93
N ASN A 44 -21.85 33.79 -0.66
CA ASN A 44 -22.78 33.24 -1.66
C ASN A 44 -22.29 31.95 -2.36
N SER A 45 -21.29 31.26 -1.80
CA SER A 45 -20.71 30.04 -2.35
C SER A 45 -20.25 30.19 -3.81
N VAL A 46 -19.59 31.31 -4.13
CA VAL A 46 -19.05 31.60 -5.47
C VAL A 46 -18.04 30.53 -5.91
N LEU A 47 -17.22 30.03 -4.99
CA LEU A 47 -16.41 28.86 -5.22
C LEU A 47 -17.11 27.58 -4.69
N PRO A 48 -16.97 26.44 -5.38
CA PRO A 48 -16.14 26.24 -6.59
C PRO A 48 -16.78 26.72 -7.90
N LEU A 49 -15.93 27.13 -8.85
CA LEU A 49 -16.32 27.54 -10.19
C LEU A 49 -16.73 26.36 -11.07
N ARG A 50 -17.70 26.57 -11.95
CA ARG A 50 -18.10 25.55 -12.95
C ARG A 50 -17.19 25.61 -14.16
N LYS A 51 -16.68 24.46 -14.60
CA LYS A 51 -15.96 24.34 -15.87
C LYS A 51 -16.89 24.68 -17.03
N GLY A 52 -16.35 25.31 -18.07
CA GLY A 52 -17.13 25.77 -19.23
C GLY A 52 -17.70 27.18 -19.09
N THR A 53 -17.39 27.90 -18.00
CA THR A 53 -17.87 29.27 -17.74
C THR A 53 -17.03 30.29 -18.49
N LYS A 54 -17.59 31.45 -18.87
CA LYS A 54 -16.80 32.53 -19.46
C LYS A 54 -16.04 33.29 -18.37
N LEU A 55 -14.72 33.23 -18.38
CA LEU A 55 -13.88 33.73 -17.29
C LEU A 55 -13.05 34.96 -17.70
N ALA A 56 -12.96 35.93 -16.78
CA ALA A 56 -11.98 37.00 -16.82
C ALA A 56 -10.89 36.73 -15.77
N VAL A 57 -9.64 36.61 -16.20
CA VAL A 57 -8.48 36.40 -15.31
C VAL A 57 -7.63 37.67 -15.31
N LEU A 58 -7.54 38.34 -14.16
CA LEU A 58 -7.03 39.70 -14.04
C LEU A 58 -5.91 39.82 -12.99
N GLY A 59 -5.14 40.90 -13.07
CA GLY A 59 -4.21 41.33 -12.00
C GLY A 59 -2.74 41.01 -12.25
N PRO A 60 -1.83 41.58 -11.44
CA PRO A 60 -0.40 41.55 -11.69
C PRO A 60 0.24 40.15 -11.60
N HIS A 61 -0.30 39.22 -10.80
CA HIS A 61 0.25 37.87 -10.65
C HIS A 61 -0.40 36.81 -11.57
N ALA A 62 -1.48 37.17 -12.28
CA ALA A 62 -2.24 36.23 -13.11
C ALA A 62 -1.40 35.58 -14.23
N ASN A 63 -0.44 36.31 -14.80
CA ASN A 63 0.48 35.80 -15.83
C ASN A 63 1.95 35.82 -15.37
N ALA A 64 2.21 35.72 -14.07
CA ALA A 64 3.56 35.77 -13.50
C ALA A 64 4.09 34.36 -13.17
N LYS A 65 5.38 34.11 -13.46
CA LYS A 65 6.09 32.85 -13.12
C LYS A 65 6.91 32.99 -11.83
N ARG A 66 7.79 34.01 -11.75
CA ARG A 66 8.68 34.24 -10.60
C ARG A 66 7.94 34.55 -9.30
N GLY A 67 6.78 35.19 -9.39
CA GLY A 67 5.98 35.59 -8.22
C GLY A 67 5.38 34.43 -7.43
N LEU A 68 5.37 33.21 -7.98
CA LEU A 68 4.91 32.00 -7.28
C LEU A 68 5.99 31.40 -6.37
N LEU A 69 7.22 31.93 -6.42
CA LEU A 69 8.40 31.35 -5.78
C LEU A 69 8.98 32.27 -4.71
N GLY A 70 9.52 31.69 -3.63
CA GLY A 70 10.25 32.41 -2.59
C GLY A 70 11.65 32.91 -3.00
N ASN A 71 12.43 33.37 -2.03
CA ASN A 71 13.76 33.98 -2.21
C ASN A 71 14.94 32.98 -2.09
N TYR A 72 14.74 31.79 -1.52
CA TYR A 72 15.75 30.72 -1.47
C TYR A 72 15.36 29.56 -2.38
N LEU A 73 15.98 29.50 -3.57
CA LEU A 73 15.65 28.54 -4.62
C LEU A 73 16.91 27.80 -5.06
N GLY A 74 16.79 26.51 -5.41
CA GLY A 74 17.82 25.82 -6.20
C GLY A 74 17.75 26.22 -7.68
N GLN A 75 18.71 25.78 -8.50
CA GLN A 75 18.58 25.90 -9.96
C GLN A 75 17.50 24.93 -10.47
N MET A 76 16.28 25.44 -10.74
CA MET A 76 15.09 24.63 -11.03
C MET A 76 14.79 24.47 -12.53
N CYS A 77 15.15 25.46 -13.37
CA CYS A 77 15.04 25.37 -14.83
C CYS A 77 16.45 25.27 -15.46
N HIS A 78 16.55 24.62 -16.62
CA HIS A 78 17.80 24.61 -17.40
C HIS A 78 18.14 26.02 -17.91
N GLY A 79 19.37 26.47 -17.67
CA GLY A 79 19.87 27.80 -18.03
C GLY A 79 20.38 28.57 -16.81
N ASP A 80 20.27 29.89 -16.80
CA ASP A 80 20.83 30.70 -15.70
C ASP A 80 20.07 30.47 -14.38
N TYR A 81 20.74 30.67 -13.24
CA TYR A 81 20.17 30.44 -11.90
C TYR A 81 18.82 31.16 -11.63
N LEU A 82 18.57 32.27 -12.33
CA LEU A 82 17.33 33.06 -12.20
C LEU A 82 16.26 32.66 -13.23
N GLU A 83 16.49 31.63 -14.04
CA GLU A 83 15.59 31.21 -15.10
C GLU A 83 14.37 30.46 -14.52
N VAL A 84 13.18 30.96 -14.84
CA VAL A 84 11.88 30.42 -14.38
C VAL A 84 10.96 30.10 -15.56
N GLY A 85 11.52 30.01 -16.77
CA GLY A 85 10.77 29.83 -18.02
C GLY A 85 9.92 28.55 -18.04
N CYS A 86 10.34 27.51 -17.31
CA CYS A 86 9.68 26.21 -17.23
C CYS A 86 8.46 26.16 -16.28
N ILE A 87 8.19 27.23 -15.51
CA ILE A 87 7.06 27.29 -14.55
C ILE A 87 5.78 27.75 -15.27
N GLN A 88 4.64 27.13 -14.95
CA GLN A 88 3.33 27.49 -15.50
C GLN A 88 2.75 28.72 -14.79
N THR A 89 2.09 29.63 -15.52
CA THR A 89 1.37 30.77 -14.91
C THR A 89 -0.06 30.39 -14.49
N PRO A 90 -0.67 31.10 -13.52
CA PRO A 90 -2.06 30.85 -13.12
C PRO A 90 -3.06 30.96 -14.29
N LEU A 91 -2.85 31.92 -15.20
CA LEU A 91 -3.65 32.07 -16.41
C LEU A 91 -3.61 30.82 -17.29
N GLU A 92 -2.42 30.24 -17.51
CA GLU A 92 -2.24 29.03 -18.31
C GLU A 92 -2.96 27.83 -17.68
N ALA A 93 -2.87 27.67 -16.36
CA ALA A 93 -3.53 26.60 -15.63
C ALA A 93 -5.06 26.71 -15.66
N ILE A 94 -5.60 27.90 -15.37
CA ILE A 94 -7.05 28.16 -15.35
C ILE A 94 -7.65 27.99 -16.75
N THR A 95 -6.98 28.52 -17.79
CA THR A 95 -7.44 28.38 -19.17
C THR A 95 -7.52 26.91 -19.56
N THR A 96 -6.53 26.11 -19.15
CA THR A 96 -6.49 24.67 -19.42
C THR A 96 -7.63 23.94 -18.69
N ALA A 97 -7.83 24.21 -17.40
CA ALA A 97 -8.88 23.56 -16.60
C ALA A 97 -10.30 23.92 -17.07
N ASN A 98 -10.49 25.11 -17.64
CA ASN A 98 -11.76 25.57 -18.18
C ASN A 98 -12.08 24.98 -19.58
N GLY A 99 -11.14 24.26 -20.20
CA GLY A 99 -11.31 23.60 -21.49
C GLY A 99 -11.52 24.57 -22.64
N ASN A 100 -12.44 24.25 -23.56
CA ASN A 100 -12.69 25.07 -24.76
C ASN A 100 -13.52 26.35 -24.49
N ALA A 101 -13.87 26.63 -23.24
CA ALA A 101 -14.62 27.83 -22.88
C ALA A 101 -13.73 29.08 -22.83
N THR A 102 -14.34 30.23 -23.11
CA THR A 102 -13.61 31.49 -23.25
C THR A 102 -13.02 31.95 -21.91
N THR A 103 -11.69 32.06 -21.88
CA THR A 103 -10.92 32.65 -20.78
C THR A 103 -10.14 33.85 -21.31
N THR A 104 -10.42 35.06 -20.81
CA THR A 104 -9.83 36.31 -21.30
C THR A 104 -8.98 36.97 -20.21
N PHE A 105 -7.78 37.42 -20.57
CA PHE A 105 -6.81 38.02 -19.65
C PHE A 105 -6.67 39.54 -19.84
N ALA A 106 -6.57 40.29 -18.74
CA ALA A 106 -6.06 41.65 -18.73
C ALA A 106 -5.27 41.95 -17.45
N LYS A 107 -4.11 42.60 -17.58
CA LYS A 107 -3.17 42.83 -16.46
C LYS A 107 -3.72 43.80 -15.40
N GLY A 108 -4.44 44.85 -15.83
CA GLY A 108 -5.02 45.88 -14.96
C GLY A 108 -3.99 46.84 -14.34
N CYS A 109 -3.07 46.33 -13.50
CA CYS A 109 -2.03 47.13 -12.84
C CYS A 109 -0.70 46.34 -12.67
N GLY A 110 0.34 47.00 -12.16
CA GLY A 110 1.60 46.36 -11.75
C GLY A 110 1.66 46.08 -10.25
N VAL A 111 2.64 45.27 -9.80
CA VAL A 111 2.82 44.91 -8.37
C VAL A 111 3.17 46.15 -7.53
N LYS A 112 4.04 47.03 -8.06
CA LYS A 112 4.53 48.27 -7.43
C LYS A 112 4.18 49.57 -8.17
N GLU A 113 3.54 49.46 -9.33
CA GLU A 113 3.35 50.59 -10.26
C GLU A 113 2.02 51.31 -10.01
N TYR A 114 2.00 52.64 -10.03
CA TYR A 114 0.81 53.47 -9.72
C TYR A 114 -0.05 53.86 -10.94
N SER A 115 0.08 53.16 -12.08
CA SER A 115 -0.62 53.53 -13.32
C SER A 115 -2.02 52.92 -13.41
N THR A 116 -3.00 53.72 -13.85
CA THR A 116 -4.40 53.30 -14.07
C THR A 116 -4.74 53.09 -15.55
N THR A 117 -3.77 53.18 -16.46
CA THR A 117 -4.02 53.22 -17.91
C THR A 117 -4.66 51.95 -18.49
N ALA A 118 -4.47 50.79 -17.85
CA ALA A 118 -5.05 49.52 -18.28
C ALA A 118 -6.36 49.15 -17.55
N PHE A 119 -6.94 50.08 -16.77
CA PHE A 119 -8.16 49.81 -16.01
C PHE A 119 -9.38 49.66 -16.93
N GLU A 120 -9.52 50.54 -17.93
CA GLU A 120 -10.66 50.48 -18.87
C GLU A 120 -10.69 49.17 -19.66
N GLU A 121 -9.51 48.63 -20.01
CA GLU A 121 -9.38 47.32 -20.66
C GLU A 121 -9.81 46.19 -19.73
N ALA A 122 -9.33 46.19 -18.48
CA ALA A 122 -9.70 45.19 -17.48
C ALA A 122 -11.21 45.22 -17.16
N GLU A 123 -11.82 46.41 -17.11
CA GLU A 123 -13.27 46.59 -16.95
C GLU A 123 -14.05 46.00 -18.13
N ALA A 124 -13.61 46.28 -19.36
CA ALA A 124 -14.25 45.74 -20.57
C ALA A 124 -14.19 44.20 -20.61
N VAL A 125 -13.05 43.61 -20.24
CA VAL A 125 -12.88 42.16 -20.14
C VAL A 125 -13.77 41.56 -19.03
N ALA A 126 -13.85 42.20 -17.87
CA ALA A 126 -14.72 41.77 -16.78
C ALA A 126 -16.21 41.84 -17.15
N GLN A 127 -16.63 42.90 -17.88
CA GLN A 127 -18.02 43.09 -18.28
C GLN A 127 -18.54 41.97 -19.19
N ASP A 128 -17.67 41.49 -20.07
CA ASP A 128 -17.97 40.45 -21.06
C ASP A 128 -17.90 39.02 -20.47
N ALA A 129 -17.39 38.85 -19.25
CA ALA A 129 -17.28 37.56 -18.56
C ALA A 129 -18.48 37.25 -17.64
N ASP A 130 -18.61 35.98 -17.27
CA ASP A 130 -19.58 35.50 -16.29
C ASP A 130 -19.02 35.54 -14.86
N VAL A 131 -17.71 35.26 -14.70
CA VAL A 131 -17.00 35.30 -13.40
C VAL A 131 -15.61 35.93 -13.56
N VAL A 132 -15.18 36.70 -12.55
CA VAL A 132 -13.86 37.36 -12.49
C VAL A 132 -12.95 36.68 -11.46
N ILE A 133 -11.71 36.39 -11.83
CA ILE A 133 -10.64 35.89 -10.96
C ILE A 133 -9.49 36.90 -10.95
N LEU A 134 -9.19 37.51 -9.80
CA LEU A 134 -8.21 38.58 -9.65
C LEU A 134 -7.02 38.14 -8.78
N PHE A 135 -5.81 38.19 -9.33
CA PHE A 135 -4.58 37.80 -8.64
C PHE A 135 -3.82 39.01 -8.10
N LEU A 136 -3.83 39.19 -6.78
CA LEU A 136 -3.23 40.31 -6.06
C LEU A 136 -2.13 39.82 -5.09
N GLY A 137 -1.34 40.72 -4.54
CA GLY A 137 -0.32 40.39 -3.55
C GLY A 137 1.02 41.06 -3.79
N ILE A 138 2.08 40.43 -3.28
CA ILE A 138 3.45 40.96 -3.27
C ILE A 138 4.47 39.87 -3.64
N ASP A 139 5.62 40.28 -4.14
CA ASP A 139 6.72 39.38 -4.49
C ASP A 139 8.03 39.80 -3.81
N THR A 140 9.13 39.14 -4.20
CA THR A 140 10.47 39.42 -3.66
C THR A 140 10.97 40.82 -3.94
N SER A 141 10.30 41.61 -4.78
CA SER A 141 10.64 43.03 -4.89
C SER A 141 10.19 43.80 -3.65
N ILE A 142 9.18 43.33 -2.92
CA ILE A 142 8.59 43.98 -1.74
C ILE A 142 9.04 43.30 -0.43
N GLU A 143 9.20 41.97 -0.40
CA GLU A 143 9.69 41.22 0.78
C GLU A 143 10.71 40.13 0.43
N GLU A 144 11.88 40.18 1.06
CA GLU A 144 12.94 39.19 0.86
C GLU A 144 13.87 39.12 2.07
N GLU A 145 14.93 38.31 2.00
CA GLU A 145 15.83 38.00 3.12
C GLU A 145 16.51 39.26 3.68
N VAL A 146 16.75 40.24 2.80
CA VAL A 146 17.48 41.49 3.10
C VAL A 146 16.58 42.73 3.08
N GLY A 147 15.26 42.54 2.96
CA GLY A 147 14.30 43.62 2.72
C GLY A 147 13.02 43.43 3.51
N ASP A 148 13.01 43.97 4.73
CA ASP A 148 11.82 44.01 5.57
C ASP A 148 10.83 45.06 5.08
N ARG A 149 9.54 44.69 5.06
CA ARG A 149 8.45 45.62 4.72
C ARG A 149 8.28 46.68 5.80
N GLN A 150 7.93 47.89 5.37
CA GLN A 150 7.60 48.99 6.28
C GLN A 150 6.14 48.98 6.76
N ASN A 151 5.26 48.29 6.02
CA ASN A 151 3.87 48.07 6.39
C ASN A 151 3.41 46.67 5.98
N ILE A 152 2.18 46.34 6.37
CA ILE A 152 1.56 45.08 5.96
C ILE A 152 0.37 45.25 5.02
N ASP A 153 0.21 46.42 4.43
CA ASP A 153 -0.90 46.74 3.54
C ASP A 153 -0.83 46.00 2.20
N VAL A 154 -2.01 45.74 1.63
CA VAL A 154 -2.11 45.42 0.19
C VAL A 154 -1.73 46.69 -0.61
N PRO A 155 -0.92 46.59 -1.67
CA PRO A 155 -0.52 47.77 -2.45
C PRO A 155 -1.70 48.61 -2.94
N ALA A 156 -1.69 49.92 -2.63
CA ALA A 156 -2.85 50.80 -2.80
C ALA A 156 -3.46 50.81 -4.22
N ILE A 157 -2.62 50.75 -5.26
CA ILE A 157 -3.06 50.71 -6.66
C ILE A 157 -3.83 49.42 -7.02
N GLN A 158 -3.44 48.28 -6.43
CA GLN A 158 -4.17 47.02 -6.56
C GLN A 158 -5.53 47.13 -5.86
N MET A 159 -5.58 47.88 -4.76
CA MET A 159 -6.79 48.15 -4.01
C MET A 159 -7.77 49.05 -4.79
N GLU A 160 -7.27 50.05 -5.52
CA GLU A 160 -8.07 50.87 -6.45
C GLU A 160 -8.66 50.05 -7.62
N LEU A 161 -7.85 49.16 -8.21
CA LEU A 161 -8.31 48.27 -9.28
C LEU A 161 -9.45 47.36 -8.79
N LEU A 162 -9.31 46.71 -7.63
CA LEU A 162 -10.34 45.84 -7.06
C LEU A 162 -11.68 46.57 -6.92
N LYS A 163 -11.67 47.78 -6.33
CA LYS A 163 -12.88 48.59 -6.15
C LYS A 163 -13.54 48.92 -7.48
N ARG A 164 -12.74 49.18 -8.50
CA ARG A 164 -13.24 49.56 -9.83
C ARG A 164 -13.87 48.36 -10.55
N ILE A 165 -13.23 47.19 -10.55
CA ILE A 165 -13.81 45.96 -11.12
C ILE A 165 -15.07 45.53 -10.35
N ARG A 166 -15.15 45.76 -9.05
CA ARG A 166 -16.37 45.47 -8.28
C ARG A 166 -17.61 46.18 -8.81
N THR A 167 -17.47 47.38 -9.40
CA THR A 167 -18.59 48.15 -9.98
C THR A 167 -19.23 47.49 -11.20
N VAL A 168 -18.52 46.56 -11.86
CA VAL A 168 -19.01 45.78 -13.01
C VAL A 168 -20.13 44.81 -12.60
N GLY A 169 -20.20 44.43 -11.31
CA GLY A 169 -21.31 43.65 -10.74
C GLY A 169 -21.30 42.16 -11.07
N LYS A 170 -20.13 41.59 -11.38
CA LYS A 170 -19.94 40.14 -11.60
C LYS A 170 -19.43 39.45 -10.34
N PRO A 171 -19.72 38.14 -10.15
CA PRO A 171 -19.09 37.34 -9.10
C PRO A 171 -17.56 37.40 -9.19
N MET A 172 -16.90 37.61 -8.05
CA MET A 172 -15.47 37.89 -8.00
C MET A 172 -14.72 37.03 -6.98
N VAL A 173 -13.64 36.40 -7.45
CA VAL A 173 -12.69 35.63 -6.64
C VAL A 173 -11.33 36.34 -6.62
N VAL A 174 -10.75 36.55 -5.45
CA VAL A 174 -9.38 37.08 -5.28
C VAL A 174 -8.45 35.98 -4.78
N VAL A 175 -7.26 35.88 -5.39
CA VAL A 175 -6.18 34.98 -4.96
C VAL A 175 -4.97 35.82 -4.57
N LEU A 176 -4.49 35.65 -3.33
CA LEU A 176 -3.31 36.32 -2.79
C LEU A 176 -2.05 35.47 -2.96
N ILE A 177 -0.99 36.10 -3.49
CA ILE A 177 0.35 35.51 -3.65
C ILE A 177 1.35 36.38 -2.87
N ASN A 178 1.93 35.83 -1.79
CA ASN A 178 2.83 36.54 -0.86
C ASN A 178 3.58 35.54 0.04
N GLY A 179 4.75 35.87 0.54
CA GLY A 179 5.49 35.07 1.53
C GLY A 179 5.10 35.41 2.96
N GLY A 180 5.07 36.71 3.28
CA GLY A 180 4.62 37.26 4.54
C GLY A 180 3.14 37.65 4.50
N ILE A 181 2.47 37.63 5.65
CA ILE A 181 1.02 37.89 5.73
C ILE A 181 0.69 39.35 5.37
N LEU A 182 -0.40 39.58 4.62
CA LEU A 182 -0.92 40.92 4.29
C LEU A 182 -2.15 41.25 5.16
N GLY A 183 -2.33 42.53 5.51
CA GLY A 183 -3.53 43.04 6.16
C GLY A 183 -4.70 43.03 5.17
N ALA A 184 -5.79 42.34 5.52
CA ALA A 184 -6.91 42.08 4.61
C ALA A 184 -8.22 42.77 5.01
N GLU A 185 -8.23 43.64 6.04
CA GLU A 185 -9.45 44.23 6.59
C GLU A 185 -10.28 45.05 5.59
N GLU A 186 -9.65 45.66 4.60
CA GLU A 186 -10.33 46.38 3.51
C GLU A 186 -10.66 45.47 2.33
N LEU A 187 -9.82 44.46 2.07
CA LEU A 187 -9.94 43.56 0.93
C LEU A 187 -11.19 42.67 1.02
N ILE A 188 -11.52 42.19 2.22
CA ILE A 188 -12.71 41.35 2.48
C ILE A 188 -14.04 42.06 2.20
N LEU A 189 -14.06 43.40 2.25
CA LEU A 189 -15.29 44.19 2.03
C LEU A 189 -15.67 44.29 0.55
N HIS A 190 -14.72 44.02 -0.35
CA HIS A 190 -14.87 44.22 -1.80
C HIS A 190 -14.79 42.93 -2.62
N THR A 191 -14.71 41.78 -1.95
CA THR A 191 -14.46 40.46 -2.55
C THR A 191 -15.56 39.48 -2.17
N ASP A 192 -16.00 38.61 -3.09
CA ASP A 192 -16.97 37.55 -2.76
C ASP A 192 -16.27 36.27 -2.27
N ALA A 193 -15.14 35.87 -2.87
CA ALA A 193 -14.32 34.76 -2.37
C ALA A 193 -12.82 35.11 -2.34
N LEU A 194 -12.12 34.76 -1.26
CA LEU A 194 -10.70 35.07 -1.02
C LEU A 194 -9.89 33.81 -0.70
N VAL A 195 -8.82 33.58 -1.47
CA VAL A 195 -7.87 32.47 -1.28
C VAL A 195 -6.47 33.01 -1.00
N GLU A 196 -5.86 32.58 0.10
CA GLU A 196 -4.45 32.81 0.42
C GLU A 196 -3.62 31.62 -0.08
N ALA A 197 -2.71 31.91 -1.02
CA ALA A 197 -1.89 30.89 -1.68
C ALA A 197 -0.41 30.93 -1.28
N PHE A 198 -0.01 31.91 -0.46
CA PHE A 198 1.38 32.16 -0.09
C PHE A 198 2.34 32.25 -1.30
N TYR A 199 3.57 31.71 -1.19
CA TYR A 199 4.42 31.37 -2.33
C TYR A 199 4.29 29.88 -2.64
N PRO A 200 3.41 29.52 -3.59
CA PRO A 200 2.96 28.15 -3.78
C PRO A 200 3.96 27.22 -4.50
N GLY A 201 5.16 27.72 -4.84
CA GLY A 201 6.24 26.91 -5.40
C GLY A 201 6.06 26.59 -6.89
N PHE A 202 6.86 25.66 -7.40
CA PHE A 202 6.95 25.33 -8.84
C PHE A 202 5.59 24.93 -9.46
N TYR A 203 4.70 24.29 -8.69
CA TYR A 203 3.39 23.82 -9.13
C TYR A 203 2.20 24.70 -8.68
N GLY A 204 2.48 25.90 -8.19
CA GLY A 204 1.46 26.75 -7.59
C GLY A 204 0.29 27.13 -8.49
N ALA A 205 0.55 27.37 -9.77
CA ALA A 205 -0.48 27.74 -10.74
C ALA A 205 -1.57 26.66 -10.88
N GLN A 206 -1.17 25.39 -10.94
CA GLN A 206 -2.10 24.28 -11.09
C GLN A 206 -2.92 24.07 -9.81
N ALA A 207 -2.27 24.06 -8.65
CA ALA A 207 -2.96 23.89 -7.36
C ALA A 207 -4.05 24.95 -7.12
N ILE A 208 -3.77 26.20 -7.49
CA ILE A 208 -4.76 27.28 -7.42
C ILE A 208 -5.95 26.98 -8.33
N SER A 209 -5.69 26.57 -9.57
CA SER A 209 -6.76 26.23 -10.52
C SER A 209 -7.68 25.12 -9.98
N ASP A 210 -7.12 24.08 -9.37
CA ASP A 210 -7.92 22.95 -8.86
C ASP A 210 -8.84 23.36 -7.70
N VAL A 211 -8.37 24.21 -6.79
CA VAL A 211 -9.21 24.78 -5.72
C VAL A 211 -10.30 25.64 -6.31
N LEU A 212 -9.96 26.51 -7.27
CA LEU A 212 -10.93 27.40 -7.89
C LEU A 212 -12.06 26.64 -8.59
N PHE A 213 -11.78 25.53 -9.27
CA PHE A 213 -12.81 24.72 -9.94
C PHE A 213 -13.45 23.65 -9.04
N GLY A 214 -13.06 23.57 -7.77
CA GLY A 214 -13.58 22.57 -6.83
C GLY A 214 -13.17 21.15 -7.15
N ASP A 215 -12.17 20.98 -8.00
CA ASP A 215 -11.45 19.73 -8.13
C ASP A 215 -10.78 19.39 -6.78
N VAL A 216 -10.51 20.42 -5.95
CA VAL A 216 -10.08 20.29 -4.56
C VAL A 216 -10.93 21.19 -3.64
N ASN A 217 -11.48 20.61 -2.59
CA ASN A 217 -12.06 21.37 -1.48
C ASN A 217 -10.92 21.99 -0.63
N PRO A 218 -10.83 23.33 -0.50
CA PRO A 218 -9.77 23.98 0.25
C PRO A 218 -9.88 23.65 1.74
N SER A 219 -8.71 23.49 2.34
CA SER A 219 -8.58 22.94 3.70
C SER A 219 -7.31 23.37 4.42
N GLY A 220 -6.50 24.23 3.80
CA GLY A 220 -5.42 24.89 4.50
C GLY A 220 -5.98 25.70 5.67
N LYS A 221 -5.26 25.72 6.78
CA LYS A 221 -5.50 26.63 7.90
C LYS A 221 -4.31 27.54 8.06
N LEU A 222 -4.54 28.80 8.42
CA LEU A 222 -3.46 29.75 8.63
C LEU A 222 -2.51 29.28 9.74
N PRO A 223 -1.23 29.01 9.45
CA PRO A 223 -0.23 28.68 10.47
C PRO A 223 0.32 29.95 11.16
N VAL A 224 -0.17 31.13 10.78
CA VAL A 224 0.22 32.43 11.31
C VAL A 224 -1.02 33.29 11.54
N THR A 225 -0.99 34.18 12.54
CA THR A 225 -2.08 35.14 12.75
C THR A 225 -2.01 36.25 11.71
N MET A 226 -3.12 36.56 11.02
CA MET A 226 -3.23 37.72 10.13
C MET A 226 -3.70 38.94 10.94
N TYR A 227 -2.82 39.93 11.11
CA TYR A 227 -3.10 41.15 11.87
C TYR A 227 -3.76 42.21 10.99
N ARG A 228 -4.41 43.18 11.64
CA ARG A 228 -4.81 44.44 11.00
C ARG A 228 -3.56 45.24 10.65
N SER A 229 -3.61 46.06 9.60
CA SER A 229 -2.46 46.85 9.18
C SER A 229 -1.92 47.78 10.26
N ASP A 230 -2.78 48.34 11.11
CA ASP A 230 -2.43 49.23 12.23
C ASP A 230 -1.70 48.52 13.40
N TYR A 231 -1.58 47.18 13.39
CA TYR A 231 -0.87 46.42 14.42
C TYR A 231 0.61 46.79 14.54
N ILE A 232 1.27 47.01 13.39
CA ILE A 232 2.71 47.29 13.36
C ILE A 232 3.06 48.66 13.98
N ASP A 233 2.09 49.58 14.08
CA ASP A 233 2.29 50.87 14.75
C ASP A 233 2.43 50.69 16.28
N SER A 234 2.00 49.55 16.81
CA SER A 234 2.01 49.20 18.23
C SER A 234 3.08 48.18 18.63
N VAL A 235 3.80 47.60 17.66
CA VAL A 235 4.79 46.55 17.88
C VAL A 235 6.07 46.85 17.11
N ASP A 236 7.12 47.26 17.83
CA ASP A 236 8.45 47.46 17.22
C ASP A 236 8.98 46.13 16.68
N MET A 237 9.16 46.04 15.36
CA MET A 237 9.65 44.87 14.64
C MET A 237 10.91 44.25 15.25
N ARG A 238 11.78 45.04 15.88
CA ARG A 238 13.05 44.59 16.50
C ARG A 238 12.86 43.86 17.84
N SER A 239 11.67 43.92 18.43
CA SER A 239 11.38 43.29 19.71
C SER A 239 11.09 41.80 19.52
N MET A 240 12.03 40.95 19.92
CA MET A 240 11.81 39.49 19.96
C MET A 240 10.99 39.04 21.17
N SER A 241 10.51 39.98 21.99
CA SER A 241 9.60 39.66 23.08
C SER A 241 8.25 39.22 22.51
N MET A 242 7.86 37.99 22.83
CA MET A 242 6.57 37.45 22.44
C MET A 242 5.43 38.03 23.29
N THR A 243 5.73 38.55 24.49
CA THR A 243 4.76 38.92 25.53
C THR A 243 4.56 40.42 25.74
N MET A 244 5.47 41.27 25.22
CA MET A 244 5.37 42.74 25.31
C MET A 244 4.09 43.26 24.65
N HIS A 245 3.27 44.01 25.38
CA HIS A 245 1.97 44.50 24.93
C HIS A 245 2.08 45.28 23.59
N PRO A 246 1.21 45.02 22.59
CA PRO A 246 0.02 44.17 22.64
C PRO A 246 0.26 42.65 22.57
N GLY A 247 1.51 42.18 22.44
CA GLY A 247 1.90 40.76 22.36
C GLY A 247 2.02 40.27 20.92
N ARG A 248 2.72 39.15 20.71
CA ARG A 248 2.94 38.54 19.38
C ARG A 248 2.37 37.13 19.32
N THR A 249 1.97 36.72 18.12
CA THR A 249 1.36 35.41 17.81
C THR A 249 0.04 35.18 18.54
N TYR A 250 -0.65 34.09 18.21
CA TYR A 250 -1.86 33.71 18.91
C TYR A 250 -1.64 33.47 20.42
N ARG A 251 -0.41 33.16 20.84
CA ARG A 251 -0.08 32.84 22.24
C ARG A 251 -0.16 34.04 23.16
N TYR A 252 0.09 35.27 22.68
CA TYR A 252 0.23 36.43 23.57
C TYR A 252 -0.41 37.72 23.06
N PHE A 253 -0.79 37.82 21.77
CA PHE A 253 -1.42 39.01 21.21
C PHE A 253 -2.81 39.29 21.80
N LYS A 254 -3.01 40.46 22.40
CA LYS A 254 -4.23 40.87 23.12
C LYS A 254 -5.23 41.67 22.26
N GLY A 255 -4.90 41.97 21.00
CA GLY A 255 -5.80 42.63 20.05
C GLY A 255 -6.66 41.63 19.24
N ALA A 256 -7.54 42.15 18.39
CA ALA A 256 -8.36 41.34 17.49
C ALA A 256 -7.65 41.12 16.14
N PRO A 257 -7.37 39.88 15.73
CA PRO A 257 -6.81 39.60 14.41
C PRO A 257 -7.86 39.76 13.30
N VAL A 258 -7.42 39.99 12.06
CA VAL A 258 -8.29 39.95 10.87
C VAL A 258 -8.71 38.50 10.60
N PHE A 259 -7.74 37.58 10.59
CA PHE A 259 -7.98 36.14 10.66
C PHE A 259 -7.03 35.50 11.70
N PRO A 260 -7.55 34.74 12.68
CA PRO A 260 -6.74 34.13 13.73
C PRO A 260 -5.89 32.95 13.21
N PHE A 261 -4.84 32.60 13.96
CA PHE A 261 -4.13 31.32 13.77
C PHE A 261 -5.12 30.14 13.81
N GLY A 262 -5.02 29.25 12.83
CA GLY A 262 -5.92 28.13 12.63
C GLY A 262 -7.16 28.43 11.76
N TRP A 263 -7.33 29.67 11.27
CA TRP A 263 -8.47 30.03 10.40
C TRP A 263 -8.36 29.44 9.00
N GLY A 264 -9.48 28.99 8.44
CA GLY A 264 -9.61 28.56 7.05
C GLY A 264 -10.98 27.94 6.83
N LEU A 265 -11.61 28.23 5.71
CA LEU A 265 -12.94 27.73 5.34
C LEU A 265 -12.82 26.48 4.48
N SER A 266 -13.93 25.78 4.37
CA SER A 266 -14.12 24.64 3.49
C SER A 266 -15.39 24.85 2.67
N TYR A 267 -15.55 24.10 1.58
CA TYR A 267 -16.82 23.99 0.87
C TYR A 267 -17.86 23.16 1.64
N THR A 268 -17.50 22.57 2.79
CA THR A 268 -18.43 21.91 3.73
C THR A 268 -18.39 22.53 5.13
N THR A 269 -19.32 22.13 6.01
CA THR A 269 -19.50 22.70 7.35
C THR A 269 -19.26 21.69 8.47
N PHE A 270 -18.70 22.17 9.59
CA PHE A 270 -18.35 21.32 10.73
C PHE A 270 -18.88 21.85 12.07
N SER A 271 -19.19 20.96 13.04
CA SER A 271 -19.64 21.31 14.41
C SER A 271 -18.87 20.60 15.53
N LEU A 272 -18.70 21.22 16.71
CA LEU A 272 -18.10 20.61 17.92
C LEU A 272 -19.07 20.46 19.12
N SER A 273 -19.06 19.33 19.83
CA SER A 273 -19.88 19.10 21.05
C SER A 273 -19.18 18.29 22.15
N HIS A 274 -19.65 18.32 23.41
CA HIS A 274 -19.10 17.53 24.54
C HIS A 274 -20.19 17.14 25.57
N GLU A 275 -19.92 16.12 26.41
CA GLU A 275 -20.91 15.53 27.34
C GLU A 275 -20.69 15.83 28.85
N SER A 276 -19.68 16.63 29.24
CA SER A 276 -19.34 16.88 30.66
C SER A 276 -20.28 17.89 31.37
N ALA A 277 -20.46 17.76 32.69
CA ALA A 277 -21.33 18.65 33.46
C ALA A 277 -20.75 20.08 33.57
N GLU A 278 -21.58 21.13 33.50
CA GLU A 278 -21.18 22.55 33.36
C GLU A 278 -20.20 23.11 34.42
N ASN A 279 -19.93 22.39 35.52
CA ASN A 279 -19.00 22.82 36.58
C ASN A 279 -18.04 21.71 37.02
N GLU A 280 -17.85 20.70 36.19
CA GLU A 280 -16.94 19.60 36.47
C GLU A 280 -15.49 20.11 36.40
N VAL A 281 -14.78 20.00 37.52
CA VAL A 281 -13.37 20.39 37.64
C VAL A 281 -12.53 19.13 37.57
N HIS A 282 -11.69 19.05 36.56
CA HIS A 282 -10.81 17.91 36.35
C HIS A 282 -9.54 18.08 37.16
N VAL A 283 -9.16 17.12 37.98
CA VAL A 283 -7.96 17.22 38.82
C VAL A 283 -6.78 16.46 38.21
N VAL A 284 -5.63 17.11 38.13
CA VAL A 284 -4.36 16.58 37.57
C VAL A 284 -3.26 16.69 38.62
N THR A 285 -2.53 15.60 38.86
CA THR A 285 -1.37 15.54 39.78
C THR A 285 -0.14 14.95 39.07
N ASN A 286 1.04 14.96 39.70
CA ASN A 286 2.26 14.36 39.14
C ASN A 286 2.12 12.88 38.74
N ALA A 287 1.17 12.16 39.34
CA ALA A 287 0.93 10.75 39.05
C ALA A 287 -0.26 10.52 38.10
N GLN A 288 -1.05 11.56 37.79
CA GLN A 288 -2.38 11.40 37.19
C GLN A 288 -2.77 12.59 36.31
N GLY A 289 -2.96 12.37 35.01
CA GLY A 289 -3.56 13.34 34.08
C GLY A 289 -5.08 13.19 33.94
N THR A 290 -5.70 14.01 33.09
CA THR A 290 -7.12 13.96 32.68
C THR A 290 -7.23 14.00 31.16
N THR A 291 -8.27 13.42 30.58
CA THR A 291 -8.55 13.51 29.14
C THR A 291 -9.80 14.36 28.92
N ILE A 292 -9.78 15.15 27.86
CA ILE A 292 -10.88 16.03 27.44
C ILE A 292 -11.35 15.60 26.07
N SER A 293 -12.65 15.38 25.92
CA SER A 293 -13.25 14.80 24.72
C SER A 293 -14.26 15.75 24.09
N VAL A 294 -14.24 15.87 22.76
CA VAL A 294 -15.24 16.59 21.97
C VAL A 294 -15.63 15.79 20.72
N VAL A 295 -16.78 16.03 20.11
CA VAL A 295 -17.20 15.39 18.85
C VAL A 295 -17.20 16.42 17.72
N LEU A 296 -16.43 16.16 16.66
CA LEU A 296 -16.43 16.91 15.40
C LEU A 296 -17.31 16.21 14.37
N SER A 297 -18.23 16.92 13.74
CA SER A 297 -19.12 16.37 12.71
C SER A 297 -19.00 17.17 11.43
N ASN A 298 -18.85 16.53 10.27
CA ASN A 298 -19.11 17.17 8.99
C ASN A 298 -20.61 17.12 8.72
N ASN A 299 -21.26 18.27 8.79
CA ASN A 299 -22.70 18.37 8.60
C ASN A 299 -23.08 18.85 7.20
N GLY A 300 -22.11 19.11 6.34
CA GLY A 300 -22.35 19.57 4.96
C GLY A 300 -22.38 18.43 3.95
N GLU A 301 -22.46 18.79 2.67
CA GLU A 301 -22.77 17.87 1.56
C GLU A 301 -21.56 17.40 0.77
N VAL A 302 -20.41 18.06 0.95
CA VAL A 302 -19.17 17.68 0.29
C VAL A 302 -18.17 17.18 1.32
N GLU A 303 -17.33 16.27 0.88
CA GLU A 303 -16.19 15.85 1.67
C GLU A 303 -15.26 17.03 1.90
N GLY A 304 -14.73 17.15 3.11
CA GLY A 304 -13.80 18.21 3.45
C GLY A 304 -12.77 17.75 4.47
N ASP A 305 -11.57 18.30 4.33
CA ASP A 305 -10.48 18.22 5.30
C ASP A 305 -10.63 19.36 6.32
N GLU A 306 -10.75 19.01 7.59
CA GLU A 306 -10.84 19.97 8.70
C GLU A 306 -9.69 19.80 9.70
N VAL A 307 -9.29 20.87 10.39
CA VAL A 307 -8.27 20.85 11.46
C VAL A 307 -8.87 21.40 12.77
N VAL A 308 -8.91 20.56 13.81
CA VAL A 308 -9.34 20.93 15.16
C VAL A 308 -8.14 21.02 16.09
N PHE A 309 -8.00 22.16 16.74
CA PHE A 309 -6.90 22.54 17.61
C PHE A 309 -7.31 22.49 19.08
N ALA A 310 -6.45 21.94 19.94
CA ALA A 310 -6.59 21.98 21.39
C ALA A 310 -5.50 22.83 22.04
N PHE A 311 -5.95 23.83 22.76
CA PHE A 311 -5.11 24.77 23.47
C PHE A 311 -5.36 24.71 24.97
N PHE A 312 -4.40 25.17 25.77
CA PHE A 312 -4.63 25.45 27.19
C PHE A 312 -4.20 26.88 27.56
N ARG A 313 -4.75 27.40 28.66
CA ARG A 313 -4.34 28.65 29.29
C ARG A 313 -4.52 28.61 30.82
N PRO A 314 -3.65 29.23 31.61
CA PRO A 314 -3.81 29.29 33.05
C PRO A 314 -5.01 30.16 33.50
N LEU A 315 -5.67 29.79 34.61
CA LEU A 315 -6.76 30.54 35.26
C LEU A 315 -6.39 31.05 36.67
N THR A 316 -5.90 30.18 37.57
CA THR A 316 -5.63 30.56 38.98
C THR A 316 -4.23 30.18 39.50
N VAL A 317 -3.27 29.96 38.60
CA VAL A 317 -1.87 29.65 38.96
C VAL A 317 -1.18 30.83 39.63
N ASN A 318 -0.35 30.54 40.64
CA ASN A 318 0.34 31.56 41.42
C ASN A 318 1.71 31.92 40.80
N THR A 319 1.71 32.73 39.74
CA THR A 319 2.93 33.27 39.10
C THR A 319 2.73 34.73 38.64
N THR A 320 3.80 35.52 38.70
CA THR A 320 3.84 36.92 38.21
C THR A 320 4.58 37.07 36.87
N ASP A 321 5.00 35.96 36.28
CA ASP A 321 5.98 35.93 35.19
C ASP A 321 5.31 35.80 33.81
N SER A 322 6.09 35.64 32.73
CA SER A 322 5.58 35.58 31.35
C SER A 322 4.51 34.50 31.11
N ALA A 323 4.47 33.46 31.94
CA ALA A 323 3.42 32.43 31.99
C ALA A 323 2.01 32.99 32.27
N ALA A 324 1.88 34.06 33.07
CA ALA A 324 0.61 34.74 33.36
C ALA A 324 0.06 35.54 32.16
N LEU A 325 0.92 35.84 31.17
CA LEU A 325 0.55 36.62 29.98
C LEU A 325 -0.01 35.75 28.84
N LEU A 326 0.03 34.42 28.96
CA LEU A 326 -0.42 33.48 27.94
C LEU A 326 -1.93 33.62 27.65
N ASN A 327 -2.29 33.83 26.38
CA ASN A 327 -3.66 33.75 25.89
C ASN A 327 -4.14 32.31 25.80
N LYS A 328 -3.39 31.48 25.04
CA LYS A 328 -3.61 30.06 24.85
C LYS A 328 -2.39 29.45 24.16
N GLN A 329 -2.03 28.21 24.47
CA GLN A 329 -0.93 27.49 23.85
C GLN A 329 -1.43 26.19 23.25
N LEU A 330 -1.12 25.95 21.97
CA LEU A 330 -1.47 24.70 21.30
C LEU A 330 -0.61 23.60 21.92
N PHE A 331 -1.25 22.58 22.46
CA PHE A 331 -0.54 21.39 22.92
C PHE A 331 -0.85 20.20 22.01
N ASP A 332 -1.95 20.27 21.26
CA ASP A 332 -2.32 19.21 20.34
C ASP A 332 -3.30 19.69 19.25
N TYR A 333 -3.37 18.99 18.11
CA TYR A 333 -4.37 19.23 17.06
C TYR A 333 -4.62 17.98 16.23
N ARG A 334 -5.75 17.92 15.53
CA ARG A 334 -6.14 16.82 14.65
C ARG A 334 -6.59 17.39 13.31
N ARG A 335 -6.04 16.89 12.20
CA ARG A 335 -6.58 17.13 10.85
C ARG A 335 -7.31 15.88 10.40
N VAL A 336 -8.57 16.01 10.04
CA VAL A 336 -9.44 14.88 9.69
C VAL A 336 -10.23 15.24 8.44
N SER A 337 -10.21 14.36 7.45
CA SER A 337 -11.12 14.39 6.30
C SER A 337 -12.38 13.66 6.70
N LEU A 338 -13.53 14.33 6.60
CA LEU A 338 -14.80 13.68 6.90
C LEU A 338 -15.68 13.74 5.67
N SER A 339 -16.29 12.59 5.39
CA SER A 339 -17.40 12.54 4.46
C SER A 339 -18.61 13.29 5.03
N PRO A 340 -19.55 13.73 4.19
CA PRO A 340 -20.83 14.28 4.63
C PRO A 340 -21.50 13.43 5.72
N THR A 341 -22.02 14.07 6.76
CA THR A 341 -22.72 13.49 7.93
C THR A 341 -21.86 12.65 8.89
N GLU A 342 -20.57 12.49 8.59
CA GLU A 342 -19.66 11.74 9.43
C GLU A 342 -19.28 12.55 10.67
N SER A 343 -19.26 11.88 11.83
CA SER A 343 -18.85 12.47 13.09
C SER A 343 -17.76 11.63 13.73
N THR A 344 -16.84 12.29 14.41
CA THR A 344 -15.75 11.62 15.12
C THR A 344 -15.47 12.32 16.44
N GLN A 345 -15.24 11.51 17.48
CA GLN A 345 -14.80 12.01 18.78
C GLN A 345 -13.30 12.30 18.72
N LEU A 346 -12.91 13.48 19.17
CA LEU A 346 -11.55 13.97 19.27
C LEU A 346 -11.20 14.12 20.75
N ASP A 347 -10.24 13.32 21.21
CA ASP A 347 -9.77 13.32 22.58
C ASP A 347 -8.41 14.02 22.70
N PHE A 348 -8.27 14.80 23.76
CA PHE A 348 -7.10 15.60 24.06
C PHE A 348 -6.64 15.31 25.48
N THR A 349 -5.48 14.66 25.60
CA THR A 349 -4.93 14.25 26.88
C THR A 349 -4.17 15.39 27.55
N VAL A 350 -4.60 15.73 28.76
CA VAL A 350 -4.07 16.81 29.58
C VAL A 350 -3.38 16.24 30.80
N GLN A 351 -2.07 16.14 30.72
CA GLN A 351 -1.21 15.77 31.83
C GLN A 351 -0.61 17.01 32.45
N GLN A 352 -0.01 16.83 33.62
CA GLN A 352 0.73 17.90 34.27
C GLN A 352 1.81 18.50 33.34
N SER A 353 2.49 17.68 32.53
CA SER A 353 3.47 18.09 31.51
C SER A 353 2.85 18.78 30.31
N THR A 354 1.60 18.45 29.96
CA THR A 354 0.84 19.14 28.90
C THR A 354 0.61 20.60 29.28
N LEU A 355 0.26 20.85 30.54
CA LEU A 355 -0.01 22.17 31.09
C LEU A 355 1.25 22.85 31.64
N ALA A 356 2.41 22.20 31.51
CA ALA A 356 3.65 22.75 31.99
C ALA A 356 4.01 24.00 31.16
N LEU A 357 4.37 25.04 31.88
CA LEU A 357 4.76 26.32 31.32
C LEU A 357 6.26 26.48 31.45
N VAL A 358 6.82 27.34 30.60
CA VAL A 358 8.25 27.66 30.70
C VAL A 358 8.39 28.83 31.68
N ASP A 359 9.20 28.64 32.73
CA ASP A 359 9.56 29.72 33.65
C ASP A 359 10.61 30.67 33.02
N GLU A 360 10.93 31.80 33.68
CA GLU A 360 11.87 32.82 33.17
C GLU A 360 13.30 32.28 32.96
N ASP A 361 13.65 31.15 33.59
CA ASP A 361 14.95 30.48 33.46
C ASP A 361 14.95 29.43 32.33
N GLY A 362 13.84 29.27 31.61
CA GLY A 362 13.74 28.37 30.45
C GLY A 362 13.38 26.93 30.80
N ASN A 363 13.07 26.62 32.05
CA ASN A 363 12.69 25.28 32.48
C ASN A 363 11.21 25.03 32.21
N LEU A 364 10.87 23.79 31.89
CA LEU A 364 9.48 23.37 31.81
C LEU A 364 8.97 23.05 33.23
N VAL A 365 8.17 23.94 33.82
CA VAL A 365 7.61 23.84 35.17
C VAL A 365 6.12 23.50 35.16
N SER A 366 5.71 22.67 36.12
CA SER A 366 4.31 22.57 36.47
C SER A 366 3.97 23.56 37.58
N LEU A 367 2.95 24.39 37.34
CA LEU A 367 2.38 25.31 38.32
C LEU A 367 1.03 24.75 38.80
N PRO A 368 0.90 24.37 40.08
CA PRO A 368 -0.40 24.02 40.66
C PRO A 368 -1.37 25.20 40.57
N GLY A 369 -2.65 24.90 40.35
CA GLY A 369 -3.70 25.89 40.08
C GLY A 369 -4.63 25.43 38.96
N SER A 370 -5.69 26.20 38.68
CA SER A 370 -6.60 25.86 37.58
C SER A 370 -6.13 26.41 36.24
N TYR A 371 -6.46 25.68 35.18
CA TYR A 371 -6.21 25.97 33.77
C TYR A 371 -7.51 25.76 32.98
N GLU A 372 -7.71 26.56 31.94
CA GLU A 372 -8.76 26.35 30.94
C GLU A 372 -8.16 25.63 29.73
N VAL A 373 -8.82 24.58 29.26
CA VAL A 373 -8.51 23.92 28.00
C VAL A 373 -9.58 24.27 26.98
N ILE A 374 -9.17 24.59 25.77
CA ILE A 374 -9.98 25.13 24.68
C ILE A 374 -9.80 24.24 23.46
N VAL A 375 -10.88 23.67 22.94
CA VAL A 375 -10.87 22.90 21.70
C VAL A 375 -11.69 23.63 20.64
N THR A 376 -11.16 23.79 19.42
CA THR A 376 -11.77 24.60 18.37
C THR A 376 -11.31 24.23 16.96
N ASN A 377 -12.15 24.40 15.94
CA ASN A 377 -11.72 24.29 14.53
C ASN A 377 -11.09 25.59 13.97
N GLY A 378 -10.81 26.56 14.84
CA GLY A 378 -10.16 27.83 14.48
C GLY A 378 -11.08 28.87 13.83
N VAL A 379 -12.34 28.51 13.53
CA VAL A 379 -13.33 29.40 12.89
C VAL A 379 -14.51 29.68 13.84
N HIS A 380 -15.54 28.82 13.83
CA HIS A 380 -16.80 29.08 14.52
C HIS A 380 -17.03 28.18 15.75
N GLU A 381 -16.43 26.99 15.78
CA GLU A 381 -16.73 25.99 16.79
C GLU A 381 -15.71 26.02 17.94
N ARG A 382 -16.17 26.09 19.19
CA ARG A 382 -15.31 26.11 20.38
C ARG A 382 -15.99 25.48 21.60
N VAL A 383 -15.25 24.66 22.34
CA VAL A 383 -15.65 24.07 23.63
C VAL A 383 -14.54 24.29 24.68
N THR A 384 -14.88 24.46 25.96
CA THR A 384 -13.93 24.74 27.04
C THR A 384 -14.13 23.92 28.31
N PHE A 385 -13.04 23.61 29.02
CA PHE A 385 -13.01 22.78 30.23
C PHE A 385 -12.08 23.38 31.29
N VAL A 386 -12.32 23.09 32.57
CA VAL A 386 -11.47 23.54 33.68
C VAL A 386 -10.68 22.36 34.28
N VAL A 387 -9.36 22.52 34.36
CA VAL A 387 -8.42 21.53 34.88
C VAL A 387 -7.64 22.11 36.06
N GLN A 388 -7.79 21.54 37.24
CA GLN A 388 -7.07 21.84 38.46
C GLN A 388 -5.79 21.00 38.57
N VAL A 389 -4.62 21.63 38.55
CA VAL A 389 -3.35 20.97 38.85
C VAL A 389 -3.10 21.00 40.37
N GLU A 390 -3.04 19.83 41.01
CA GLU A 390 -2.79 19.61 42.43
C GLU A 390 -1.37 19.02 42.65
N GLY A 391 -0.73 19.37 43.77
CA GLY A 391 0.64 18.99 44.09
C GLY A 391 1.52 20.20 44.41
N GLU A 392 2.83 20.00 44.57
CA GLU A 392 3.79 21.10 44.73
C GLU A 392 4.30 21.57 43.35
N GLN A 393 4.64 22.85 43.24
CA GLN A 393 5.30 23.38 42.05
C GLN A 393 6.62 22.63 41.80
N GLY A 394 6.83 22.17 40.57
CA GLY A 394 7.98 21.34 40.23
C GLY A 394 8.50 21.59 38.82
N VAL A 395 9.83 21.65 38.68
CA VAL A 395 10.51 21.67 37.38
C VAL A 395 10.44 20.26 36.76
N MET A 396 9.66 20.08 35.69
CA MET A 396 9.47 18.79 34.99
C MET A 396 10.61 18.47 34.04
N ARG A 397 11.20 19.49 33.42
CA ARG A 397 12.40 19.36 32.59
C ARG A 397 13.27 20.59 32.74
N GLN A 398 14.47 20.41 33.29
CA GLN A 398 15.47 21.48 33.33
C GLN A 398 16.01 21.76 31.93
N PHE A 399 16.28 23.04 31.66
CA PHE A 399 16.96 23.46 30.43
C PHE A 399 18.45 23.09 30.51
N PRO A 400 19.08 22.55 29.46
CA PRO A 400 20.44 21.98 29.55
C PRO A 400 21.61 23.00 29.61
N VAL A 401 21.35 24.31 29.74
CA VAL A 401 22.33 25.41 29.93
C VAL A 401 21.75 26.48 30.87
N ASP A 402 22.52 26.99 31.82
CA ASP A 402 22.09 28.02 32.79
C ASP A 402 22.41 29.45 32.29
N LEU A 403 21.45 30.39 32.32
CA LEU A 403 21.54 31.76 31.77
C LEU A 403 21.51 32.90 32.82
N SER A 404 21.46 32.61 34.12
CA SER A 404 21.06 33.61 35.14
C SER A 404 22.13 34.66 35.57
N GLY A 405 23.06 35.03 34.67
CA GLY A 405 24.22 35.90 34.90
C GLY A 405 24.05 37.42 34.66
N VAL A 406 22.82 37.94 34.64
CA VAL A 406 22.56 39.35 34.99
C VAL A 406 21.60 39.36 36.18
N GLN A 407 22.19 39.50 37.37
CA GLN A 407 21.50 39.91 38.60
C GLN A 407 20.51 41.06 38.33
N SER A 408 19.34 41.12 38.95
CA SER A 408 18.98 40.88 40.36
C SER A 408 17.93 39.77 40.56
N ALA A 409 17.82 38.97 41.63
CA ALA A 409 18.50 38.84 42.93
C ALA A 409 17.98 37.58 43.67
N LYS A 410 18.85 36.61 43.99
CA LYS A 410 19.18 36.00 45.32
C LYS A 410 18.10 35.10 45.96
N MET A 411 18.35 33.88 46.47
CA MET A 411 19.53 33.14 46.98
C MET A 411 19.18 31.63 46.91
N GLU A 412 20.01 30.76 46.30
CA GLU A 412 20.99 29.85 46.94
C GLU A 412 20.42 28.84 47.97
N ALA A 413 20.72 27.53 47.99
CA ALA A 413 21.48 26.61 47.13
C ALA A 413 21.38 25.15 47.69
N THR A 414 21.52 24.14 46.80
CA THR A 414 22.10 22.77 47.00
C THR A 414 21.27 21.68 47.73
N SER A 415 21.19 20.38 47.33
CA SER A 415 22.09 19.51 46.54
C SER A 415 21.43 18.21 45.97
N ALA A 416 21.93 17.79 44.80
CA ALA A 416 22.05 16.41 44.23
C ALA A 416 20.83 15.70 43.55
N ALA A 417 21.07 15.32 42.28
CA ALA A 417 20.14 14.78 41.28
C ALA A 417 20.21 13.25 41.08
N THR A 418 19.13 12.64 40.56
CA THR A 418 19.15 11.48 39.64
C THR A 418 17.83 11.32 38.85
N THR A 419 17.95 10.96 37.57
CA THR A 419 16.97 10.82 36.47
C THR A 419 16.04 9.59 36.57
N LEU A 420 14.82 9.59 35.97
CA LEU A 420 13.94 8.40 35.86
C LEU A 420 13.51 8.10 34.40
N GLN A 421 13.79 6.87 33.92
CA GLN A 421 13.44 6.29 32.61
C GLN A 421 12.06 5.58 32.62
N LEU A 422 11.25 5.67 31.55
CA LEU A 422 9.98 4.92 31.41
C LEU A 422 10.21 3.42 31.07
N PRO A 423 9.45 2.46 31.64
CA PRO A 423 9.70 1.02 31.46
C PRO A 423 9.58 0.49 30.03
N PHE A 424 8.57 0.86 29.24
CA PHE A 424 8.47 0.37 27.85
C PHE A 424 9.63 0.85 26.94
N CYS A 425 10.35 1.91 27.32
CA CYS A 425 11.57 2.39 26.66
C CYS A 425 12.85 1.68 27.13
N ASN A 426 12.77 0.84 28.16
CA ASN A 426 13.93 0.08 28.66
C ASN A 426 14.09 -1.22 27.86
N ALA A 427 15.06 -1.23 26.94
CA ALA A 427 15.38 -2.38 26.09
C ALA A 427 15.85 -3.63 26.86
N SER A 428 16.15 -3.53 28.16
CA SER A 428 16.46 -4.71 29.00
C SER A 428 15.22 -5.51 29.45
N LEU A 429 14.01 -4.98 29.27
CA LEU A 429 12.76 -5.68 29.59
C LEU A 429 12.26 -6.52 28.40
N THR A 430 11.55 -7.62 28.69
CA THR A 430 10.97 -8.48 27.64
C THR A 430 9.92 -7.73 26.81
N PRO A 431 9.73 -8.04 25.51
CA PRO A 431 8.69 -7.43 24.68
C PRO A 431 7.29 -7.47 25.31
N HIS A 432 6.91 -8.60 25.92
CA HIS A 432 5.63 -8.73 26.62
C HIS A 432 5.45 -7.67 27.73
N ALA A 433 6.45 -7.50 28.60
CA ALA A 433 6.39 -6.50 29.68
C ALA A 433 6.29 -5.07 29.14
N ARG A 434 6.96 -4.77 28.03
CA ARG A 434 6.92 -3.46 27.36
C ARG A 434 5.57 -3.20 26.70
N VAL A 435 4.96 -4.23 26.07
CA VAL A 435 3.61 -4.16 25.50
C VAL A 435 2.57 -3.92 26.58
N GLU A 436 2.60 -4.65 27.70
CA GLU A 436 1.61 -4.44 28.78
C GLU A 436 1.76 -3.05 29.45
N ASP A 437 3.00 -2.56 29.66
CA ASP A 437 3.22 -1.19 30.18
C ASP A 437 2.71 -0.13 29.19
N LEU A 438 2.87 -0.35 27.88
CA LEU A 438 2.34 0.56 26.85
C LEU A 438 0.81 0.51 26.77
N LEU A 439 0.20 -0.69 26.74
CA LEU A 439 -1.25 -0.88 26.67
C LEU A 439 -1.99 -0.22 27.85
N ALA A 440 -1.42 -0.31 29.05
CA ALA A 440 -1.98 0.30 30.25
C ALA A 440 -2.00 1.85 30.23
N ARG A 441 -1.28 2.47 29.28
CA ARG A 441 -1.15 3.92 29.14
C ARG A 441 -1.98 4.51 27.98
N LEU A 442 -2.53 3.66 27.10
CA LEU A 442 -3.26 4.09 25.91
C LEU A 442 -4.74 4.35 26.21
N PRO A 443 -5.29 5.53 25.87
CA PRO A 443 -6.72 5.77 25.92
C PRO A 443 -7.46 5.01 24.80
N LEU A 444 -8.77 4.80 24.99
CA LEU A 444 -9.60 3.95 24.13
C LEU A 444 -9.65 4.39 22.65
N ASP A 445 -9.67 5.69 22.39
CA ASP A 445 -9.67 6.26 21.04
C ASP A 445 -8.32 6.02 20.32
N GLU A 446 -7.20 6.17 21.02
CA GLU A 446 -5.88 5.82 20.51
C GLU A 446 -5.77 4.31 20.25
N LYS A 447 -6.36 3.47 21.13
CA LYS A 447 -6.45 2.01 20.91
C LYS A 447 -7.18 1.67 19.61
N VAL A 448 -8.31 2.32 19.33
CA VAL A 448 -9.08 2.09 18.08
C VAL A 448 -8.31 2.58 16.85
N THR A 449 -7.65 3.74 16.95
CA THR A 449 -6.82 4.29 15.87
C THR A 449 -5.68 3.35 15.50
N LEU A 450 -5.00 2.77 16.49
CA LEU A 450 -3.92 1.80 16.31
C LEU A 450 -4.37 0.47 15.66
N LEU A 451 -5.68 0.17 15.70
CA LEU A 451 -6.29 -0.99 15.04
C LEU A 451 -6.84 -0.68 13.64
N THR A 452 -6.57 0.51 13.11
CA THR A 452 -7.07 0.95 11.80
C THR A 452 -5.90 1.20 10.85
N ALA A 453 -5.89 0.53 9.69
CA ALA A 453 -4.83 0.72 8.71
C ALA A 453 -4.89 2.13 8.10
N ARG A 454 -3.73 2.71 7.78
CA ARG A 454 -3.61 4.06 7.17
C ARG A 454 -4.27 5.19 7.98
N ALA A 455 -4.45 5.00 9.29
CA ALA A 455 -5.14 5.96 10.17
C ALA A 455 -4.19 6.72 11.12
N SER A 456 -2.88 6.46 11.08
CA SER A 456 -1.93 7.11 11.99
C SER A 456 -1.79 8.61 11.67
N PRO A 457 -1.97 9.53 12.65
CA PRO A 457 -1.75 10.96 12.45
C PRO A 457 -0.26 11.28 12.23
N ARG A 458 0.03 12.38 11.51
CA ARG A 458 1.41 12.83 11.24
C ARG A 458 2.10 13.31 12.52
N GLY A 459 3.29 12.79 12.81
CA GLY A 459 4.04 13.11 14.02
C GLY A 459 3.81 12.09 15.15
N ASN A 460 3.92 12.51 16.41
CA ASN A 460 3.68 11.58 17.53
C ASN A 460 2.17 11.32 17.70
N MET A 461 1.77 10.05 17.71
CA MET A 461 0.37 9.62 17.76
C MET A 461 -0.29 9.79 19.13
N SER A 462 0.50 9.98 20.19
CA SER A 462 0.02 9.87 21.58
C SER A 462 0.64 10.94 22.47
N SER A 463 -0.04 11.26 23.57
CA SER A 463 0.45 12.11 24.67
C SER A 463 1.73 11.60 25.37
N ILE A 464 2.12 10.34 25.14
CA ILE A 464 3.36 9.73 25.63
C ILE A 464 4.46 9.59 24.57
N GLY A 465 4.27 10.18 23.38
CA GLY A 465 5.29 10.26 22.33
C GLY A 465 5.47 9.01 21.45
N LEU A 466 4.43 8.19 21.23
CA LEU A 466 4.47 7.09 20.25
C LEU A 466 4.75 7.60 18.83
N PRO A 467 5.78 7.09 18.14
CA PRO A 467 6.02 7.42 16.74
C PRO A 467 4.89 6.93 15.82
N GLU A 468 4.63 7.69 14.76
CA GLU A 468 3.75 7.33 13.65
C GLU A 468 4.04 5.91 13.13
N TYR A 469 3.00 5.11 12.86
CA TYR A 469 3.12 3.82 12.17
C TYR A 469 1.84 3.52 11.39
N ASN A 470 1.94 3.42 10.05
CA ASN A 470 0.82 3.01 9.21
C ASN A 470 0.93 1.53 8.84
N TRP A 471 -0.17 0.78 9.00
CA TRP A 471 -0.31 -0.55 8.42
C TRP A 471 -0.68 -0.47 6.95
N GLY A 472 -0.16 -1.39 6.14
CA GLY A 472 -0.64 -1.61 4.77
C GLY A 472 0.30 -1.22 3.63
N ALA A 473 1.62 -1.33 3.80
CA ALA A 473 2.50 -1.33 2.64
C ALA A 473 2.20 -2.57 1.77
N ASN A 474 2.33 -2.46 0.46
CA ASN A 474 2.17 -3.59 -0.47
C ASN A 474 3.52 -3.90 -1.13
N CYS A 475 3.82 -5.18 -1.34
CA CYS A 475 5.17 -5.58 -1.75
C CYS A 475 5.18 -6.73 -2.79
N VAL A 476 4.14 -6.88 -3.61
CA VAL A 476 3.86 -8.12 -4.38
C VAL A 476 5.07 -8.60 -5.18
N HIS A 477 5.75 -7.70 -5.88
CA HIS A 477 6.98 -7.98 -6.64
C HIS A 477 7.91 -6.75 -6.67
N GLY A 478 7.98 -6.05 -5.53
CA GLY A 478 8.65 -4.75 -5.36
C GLY A 478 7.88 -3.91 -4.35
N VAL A 479 8.53 -2.95 -3.68
CA VAL A 479 7.86 -2.09 -2.69
C VAL A 479 6.91 -1.13 -3.42
N GLN A 480 5.62 -1.16 -3.08
CA GLN A 480 4.61 -0.26 -3.63
C GLN A 480 4.65 1.10 -2.93
N SER A 481 5.66 1.92 -3.27
CA SER A 481 5.85 3.25 -2.71
C SER A 481 6.14 4.30 -3.78
N THR A 482 6.11 5.58 -3.39
CA THR A 482 6.81 6.64 -4.11
C THR A 482 8.31 6.39 -4.09
N CYS A 483 9.05 6.98 -5.03
CA CYS A 483 10.51 7.02 -4.93
C CYS A 483 10.94 7.84 -3.71
N GLY A 484 12.00 7.37 -3.02
CA GLY A 484 12.79 8.22 -2.13
C GLY A 484 13.86 8.94 -2.95
N THR A 485 15.11 8.89 -2.48
CA THR A 485 16.27 9.22 -3.33
C THR A 485 16.31 8.32 -4.57
N ASN A 486 15.97 7.03 -4.40
CA ASN A 486 15.83 6.06 -5.48
C ASN A 486 14.41 5.47 -5.52
N CYS A 487 14.00 4.99 -6.69
CA CYS A 487 12.76 4.23 -6.86
C CYS A 487 12.98 2.75 -6.52
N ALA A 488 12.00 2.05 -5.95
CA ALA A 488 12.15 0.66 -5.55
C ALA A 488 12.44 -0.28 -6.74
N THR A 489 13.19 -1.37 -6.50
CA THR A 489 13.39 -2.41 -7.50
C THR A 489 12.05 -3.08 -7.85
N SER A 490 11.77 -3.23 -9.14
CA SER A 490 10.60 -3.97 -9.63
C SER A 490 11.01 -5.28 -10.29
N PHE A 491 10.50 -6.37 -9.73
CA PHE A 491 10.72 -7.76 -10.15
C PHE A 491 9.60 -8.23 -11.08
N PRO A 492 9.76 -9.37 -11.79
CA PRO A 492 8.67 -9.95 -12.57
C PRO A 492 7.50 -10.40 -11.68
N ASN A 493 6.30 -10.54 -12.26
CA ASN A 493 5.09 -10.89 -11.51
C ASN A 493 5.19 -12.27 -10.82
N PRO A 494 4.46 -12.54 -9.74
CA PRO A 494 4.54 -13.83 -9.05
C PRO A 494 4.35 -15.07 -9.94
N VAL A 495 3.49 -15.02 -10.96
CA VAL A 495 3.35 -16.13 -11.93
C VAL A 495 4.67 -16.41 -12.68
N ASN A 496 5.44 -15.39 -13.05
CA ASN A 496 6.78 -15.55 -13.61
C ASN A 496 7.72 -16.21 -12.59
N LEU A 497 7.68 -15.79 -11.31
CA LEU A 497 8.52 -16.37 -10.27
C LEU A 497 8.19 -17.85 -10.03
N GLY A 498 6.90 -18.22 -10.11
CA GLY A 498 6.47 -19.61 -10.10
C GLY A 498 7.05 -20.41 -11.27
N ALA A 499 7.17 -19.79 -12.44
CA ALA A 499 7.75 -20.43 -13.63
C ALA A 499 9.25 -20.75 -13.49
N ILE A 500 9.95 -20.17 -12.51
CA ILE A 500 11.37 -20.44 -12.25
C ILE A 500 11.55 -21.78 -11.51
N PHE A 501 10.61 -22.16 -10.64
CA PHE A 501 10.71 -23.33 -9.77
C PHE A 501 12.00 -23.37 -8.92
N ASP A 502 12.31 -22.23 -8.29
CA ASP A 502 13.43 -22.13 -7.36
C ASP A 502 13.04 -21.26 -6.16
N PRO A 503 12.80 -21.84 -4.96
CA PRO A 503 12.45 -21.06 -3.79
C PRO A 503 13.63 -20.19 -3.30
N GLN A 504 14.88 -20.51 -3.64
CA GLN A 504 16.02 -19.70 -3.19
C GLN A 504 15.97 -18.30 -3.82
N VAL A 505 15.66 -18.20 -5.11
CA VAL A 505 15.59 -16.89 -5.77
C VAL A 505 14.42 -16.05 -5.26
N VAL A 506 13.33 -16.69 -4.81
CA VAL A 506 12.20 -15.99 -4.17
C VAL A 506 12.63 -15.44 -2.80
N PHE A 507 13.42 -16.20 -2.04
CA PHE A 507 14.02 -15.71 -0.80
C PHE A 507 14.95 -14.52 -1.06
N ASP A 508 15.84 -14.62 -2.06
CA ASP A 508 16.79 -13.56 -2.39
C ASP A 508 16.08 -12.27 -2.86
N MET A 509 15.02 -12.40 -3.66
CA MET A 509 14.16 -11.29 -4.05
C MET A 509 13.47 -10.65 -2.84
N ALA A 510 12.85 -11.46 -1.98
CA ALA A 510 12.14 -10.98 -0.80
C ALA A 510 13.09 -10.28 0.19
N GLN A 511 14.36 -10.71 0.27
CA GLN A 511 15.41 -10.01 1.03
C GLN A 511 15.66 -8.61 0.50
N VAL A 512 15.77 -8.44 -0.83
CA VAL A 512 15.89 -7.11 -1.44
C VAL A 512 14.67 -6.26 -1.09
N ILE A 513 13.46 -6.78 -1.29
CA ILE A 513 12.22 -6.05 -1.03
C ILE A 513 12.13 -5.60 0.45
N GLY A 514 12.46 -6.47 1.41
CA GLY A 514 12.45 -6.14 2.83
C GLY A 514 13.51 -5.10 3.22
N TRP A 515 14.70 -5.16 2.61
CA TRP A 515 15.77 -4.18 2.84
C TRP A 515 15.43 -2.80 2.24
N GLU A 516 14.91 -2.78 1.01
CA GLU A 516 14.46 -1.54 0.36
C GLU A 516 13.27 -0.91 1.08
N LEU A 517 12.35 -1.72 1.62
CA LEU A 517 11.26 -1.24 2.45
C LEU A 517 11.77 -0.46 3.67
N ARG A 518 12.84 -0.94 4.34
CA ARG A 518 13.47 -0.23 5.46
C ARG A 518 14.07 1.11 5.05
N ALA A 519 14.81 1.14 3.93
CA ALA A 519 15.40 2.37 3.41
C ALA A 519 14.32 3.41 3.07
N LEU A 520 13.31 3.00 2.29
CA LEU A 520 12.21 3.86 1.86
C LEU A 520 11.37 4.35 3.04
N TRP A 521 11.16 3.51 4.05
CA TRP A 521 10.52 3.89 5.30
C TRP A 521 11.30 4.99 6.05
N LEU A 522 12.63 4.84 6.19
CA LEU A 522 13.50 5.85 6.84
C LEU A 522 13.54 7.18 6.08
N GLU A 523 13.45 7.15 4.74
CA GLU A 523 13.35 8.34 3.90
C GLU A 523 11.98 9.03 3.97
N GLY A 524 11.00 8.42 4.64
CA GLY A 524 9.64 8.94 4.69
C GLY A 524 8.88 8.80 3.36
N ALA A 525 9.26 7.80 2.54
CA ALA A 525 8.51 7.45 1.33
C ALA A 525 7.05 7.09 1.67
N ARG A 526 6.18 7.22 0.68
CA ARG A 526 4.72 7.09 0.87
C ARG A 526 4.16 5.93 0.07
N GLU A 527 3.04 5.38 0.53
CA GLU A 527 2.31 4.36 -0.22
C GLU A 527 1.68 4.98 -1.46
N ASN A 528 1.89 4.35 -2.62
CA ASN A 528 1.38 4.78 -3.92
C ASN A 528 1.86 6.18 -4.36
N TYR A 529 1.26 7.26 -3.87
CA TYR A 529 1.45 8.62 -4.38
C TYR A 529 1.88 9.61 -3.28
N ALA A 530 2.31 10.79 -3.68
CA ALA A 530 2.99 11.73 -2.80
C ALA A 530 2.15 12.35 -1.66
N ALA A 531 0.82 12.23 -1.75
CA ALA A 531 -0.10 12.58 -0.67
C ALA A 531 -0.55 11.36 0.18
N GLY A 532 -0.10 10.15 -0.17
CA GLY A 532 -0.42 8.90 0.51
C GLY A 532 0.15 8.81 1.93
N PRO A 533 -0.26 7.80 2.71
CA PRO A 533 0.28 7.57 4.05
C PRO A 533 1.79 7.31 3.98
N HIS A 534 2.53 7.66 5.04
CA HIS A 534 3.92 7.18 5.15
C HIS A 534 3.92 5.66 5.12
N LEU A 535 4.94 5.09 4.48
CA LEU A 535 5.08 3.65 4.34
C LEU A 535 5.06 2.98 5.73
N GLY A 536 4.48 1.78 5.80
CA GLY A 536 4.63 0.88 6.96
C GLY A 536 5.87 0.01 6.83
N LEU A 537 6.04 -0.91 7.79
CA LEU A 537 7.02 -2.00 7.68
C LEU A 537 6.35 -3.38 7.56
N ASP A 538 5.03 -3.42 7.35
CA ASP A 538 4.25 -4.61 7.02
C ASP A 538 3.87 -4.63 5.54
N CYS A 539 4.30 -5.69 4.85
CA CYS A 539 3.94 -5.96 3.48
C CYS A 539 2.68 -6.82 3.42
N TRP A 540 1.61 -6.33 2.79
CA TRP A 540 0.44 -7.09 2.34
C TRP A 540 0.75 -7.97 1.13
N SER A 541 1.76 -8.83 1.33
CA SER A 541 2.33 -9.76 0.37
C SER A 541 2.98 -10.94 1.13
N PRO A 542 3.08 -12.11 0.51
CA PRO A 542 2.66 -12.44 -0.85
C PRO A 542 1.17 -12.82 -0.99
N ASN A 543 0.66 -12.76 -2.22
CA ASN A 543 -0.57 -13.44 -2.60
C ASN A 543 -0.25 -14.91 -2.91
N ILE A 544 -0.79 -15.83 -2.11
CA ILE A 544 -0.53 -17.28 -2.19
C ILE A 544 -1.80 -18.09 -2.47
N ASN A 545 -2.87 -17.42 -2.90
CA ASN A 545 -4.06 -18.09 -3.39
C ASN A 545 -3.73 -18.97 -4.61
N ILE A 546 -4.55 -19.98 -4.84
CA ILE A 546 -4.38 -20.93 -5.95
C ILE A 546 -4.90 -20.30 -7.25
N ASN A 547 -4.10 -20.38 -8.32
CA ASN A 547 -4.50 -20.05 -9.68
C ASN A 547 -5.50 -21.10 -10.21
N ARG A 548 -6.73 -21.05 -9.70
CA ARG A 548 -7.75 -22.11 -9.79
C ARG A 548 -8.58 -22.06 -11.08
N ASP A 549 -9.00 -20.86 -11.47
CA ASP A 549 -9.79 -20.63 -12.67
C ASP A 549 -8.99 -19.69 -13.58
N PRO A 550 -8.74 -20.06 -14.84
CA PRO A 550 -7.91 -19.23 -15.70
C PRO A 550 -8.54 -17.85 -15.92
N ARG A 551 -9.86 -17.69 -15.79
CA ARG A 551 -10.53 -16.38 -15.95
C ARG A 551 -10.25 -15.38 -14.81
N TRP A 552 -9.71 -15.83 -13.68
CA TRP A 552 -9.53 -14.95 -12.52
C TRP A 552 -8.62 -13.75 -12.84
N GLY A 553 -9.11 -12.54 -12.60
CA GLY A 553 -8.48 -11.28 -12.96
C GLY A 553 -7.16 -10.98 -12.24
N ARG A 554 -6.83 -11.74 -11.19
CA ARG A 554 -5.60 -11.57 -10.38
C ARG A 554 -4.63 -12.75 -10.50
N ASN A 555 -4.79 -13.60 -11.51
CA ASN A 555 -3.91 -14.75 -11.73
C ASN A 555 -2.42 -14.38 -11.79
N MET A 556 -2.09 -13.18 -12.30
CA MET A 556 -0.73 -12.65 -12.33
C MET A 556 -0.04 -12.55 -10.95
N GLU A 557 -0.83 -12.35 -9.89
CA GLU A 557 -0.33 -12.13 -8.52
C GLU A 557 0.02 -13.42 -7.78
N THR A 558 -0.26 -14.59 -8.37
CA THR A 558 -0.07 -15.89 -7.71
C THR A 558 0.96 -16.74 -8.44
N PRO A 559 1.78 -17.53 -7.72
CA PRO A 559 2.89 -18.22 -8.36
C PRO A 559 2.45 -19.46 -9.14
N SER A 560 1.39 -20.17 -8.74
CA SER A 560 1.01 -21.43 -9.39
C SER A 560 -0.43 -21.87 -9.12
N GLU A 561 -0.90 -22.84 -9.90
CA GLU A 561 -2.09 -23.64 -9.61
C GLU A 561 -1.81 -24.79 -8.60
N ASP A 562 -0.53 -25.01 -8.25
CA ASP A 562 -0.09 -26.12 -7.41
C ASP A 562 0.11 -25.73 -5.93
N PRO A 563 -0.49 -26.47 -4.97
CA PRO A 563 -0.32 -26.18 -3.55
C PRO A 563 1.11 -26.29 -3.02
N LEU A 564 1.95 -27.19 -3.53
CA LEU A 564 3.33 -27.34 -3.08
C LEU A 564 4.21 -26.19 -3.58
N VAL A 565 4.05 -25.78 -4.84
CA VAL A 565 4.75 -24.61 -5.39
C VAL A 565 4.38 -23.36 -4.60
N ASN A 566 3.09 -23.12 -4.36
CA ASN A 566 2.63 -22.00 -3.54
C ASN A 566 3.14 -22.09 -2.09
N SER A 567 3.24 -23.29 -1.52
CA SER A 567 3.79 -23.49 -0.17
C SER A 567 5.28 -23.14 -0.09
N LYS A 568 6.10 -23.65 -1.03
CA LYS A 568 7.54 -23.33 -1.09
C LYS A 568 7.78 -21.85 -1.38
N TYR A 569 6.99 -21.25 -2.27
CA TYR A 569 7.02 -19.82 -2.55
C TYR A 569 6.68 -18.99 -1.30
N GLY A 570 5.57 -19.31 -0.63
CA GLY A 570 5.10 -18.61 0.56
C GLY A 570 6.10 -18.68 1.72
N VAL A 571 6.69 -19.84 1.99
CA VAL A 571 7.76 -20.01 2.98
C VAL A 571 9.00 -19.20 2.60
N ALA A 572 9.47 -19.30 1.36
CA ALA A 572 10.67 -18.59 0.90
C ALA A 572 10.52 -17.07 0.97
N TYR A 573 9.39 -16.54 0.50
CA TYR A 573 9.09 -15.12 0.55
C TYR A 573 8.95 -14.64 2.00
N THR A 574 8.26 -15.41 2.85
CA THR A 574 8.09 -15.09 4.28
C THR A 574 9.44 -14.96 4.98
N ARG A 575 10.30 -15.96 4.82
CA ARG A 575 11.62 -15.96 5.43
C ARG A 575 12.49 -14.85 4.86
N GLY A 576 12.52 -14.69 3.54
CA GLY A 576 13.35 -13.69 2.88
C GLY A 576 12.99 -12.25 3.25
N LEU A 577 11.69 -11.94 3.40
CA LEU A 577 11.27 -10.58 3.77
C LEU A 577 11.49 -10.28 5.27
N GLN A 578 11.23 -11.26 6.14
CA GLN A 578 11.24 -11.06 7.60
C GLN A 578 12.62 -11.24 8.25
N GLU A 579 13.41 -12.22 7.80
CA GLU A 579 14.75 -12.49 8.31
C GLU A 579 15.73 -11.45 7.73
N GLY A 580 16.58 -10.82 8.55
CA GLY A 580 17.64 -9.96 8.02
C GLY A 580 18.98 -10.17 8.72
N LYS A 581 19.89 -9.20 8.55
CA LYS A 581 21.29 -9.28 9.04
C LYS A 581 21.42 -9.45 10.55
N ASP A 582 20.46 -8.96 11.34
CA ASP A 582 20.44 -9.10 12.80
C ASP A 582 19.17 -9.81 13.26
N GLY A 583 19.33 -11.07 13.68
CA GLY A 583 18.22 -11.93 14.10
C GLY A 583 17.55 -11.51 15.42
N ARG A 584 18.01 -10.45 16.09
CA ARG A 584 17.31 -9.86 17.24
C ARG A 584 16.02 -9.15 16.83
N PHE A 585 15.94 -8.66 15.58
CA PHE A 585 14.84 -7.87 15.07
C PHE A 585 14.29 -8.42 13.76
N LEU A 586 13.03 -8.16 13.48
CA LEU A 586 12.43 -8.37 12.16
C LEU A 586 12.96 -7.31 11.19
N GLN A 587 13.35 -7.73 9.99
CA GLN A 587 13.63 -6.80 8.90
C GLN A 587 12.34 -6.10 8.44
N SER A 588 11.27 -6.85 8.25
CA SER A 588 9.92 -6.35 7.97
C SER A 588 8.89 -7.44 8.29
N VAL A 589 7.60 -7.15 8.16
CA VAL A 589 6.51 -8.09 8.47
C VAL A 589 5.85 -8.58 7.19
N VAL A 590 5.75 -9.90 7.00
CA VAL A 590 4.92 -10.49 5.93
C VAL A 590 3.46 -10.54 6.35
N THR A 591 2.57 -10.30 5.39
CA THR A 591 1.13 -10.51 5.53
C THR A 591 0.58 -11.34 4.39
N LEU A 592 0.37 -12.63 4.66
CA LEU A 592 -0.12 -13.60 3.67
C LEU A 592 -1.53 -13.25 3.22
N LYS A 593 -1.81 -13.28 1.90
CA LYS A 593 -3.15 -13.00 1.39
C LYS A 593 -3.61 -13.93 0.27
N HIS A 594 -4.91 -14.11 0.07
CA HIS A 594 -6.05 -13.64 0.87
C HIS A 594 -6.71 -14.84 1.56
N TRP A 595 -6.78 -14.82 2.87
CA TRP A 595 -7.28 -15.89 3.73
C TRP A 595 -8.82 -15.85 3.80
N SER A 596 -9.55 -16.77 3.17
CA SER A 596 -9.10 -17.92 2.40
C SER A 596 -10.10 -18.28 1.30
N ALA A 597 -9.70 -19.24 0.45
CA ALA A 597 -10.47 -19.73 -0.70
C ALA A 597 -10.92 -18.60 -1.65
N TYR A 598 -10.06 -17.59 -1.83
CA TYR A 598 -10.28 -16.45 -2.70
C TYR A 598 -9.55 -16.65 -4.03
N SER A 599 -10.31 -16.69 -5.13
CA SER A 599 -9.77 -16.73 -6.51
C SER A 599 -10.87 -16.28 -7.50
N TYR A 600 -11.49 -15.15 -7.17
CA TYR A 600 -12.71 -14.65 -7.78
C TYR A 600 -12.84 -13.13 -7.57
N GLU A 601 -13.07 -12.35 -8.62
CA GLU A 601 -13.28 -10.90 -8.54
C GLU A 601 -14.74 -10.50 -8.79
N HIS A 602 -15.26 -10.84 -9.97
CA HIS A 602 -16.60 -10.50 -10.41
C HIS A 602 -17.00 -11.35 -11.62
N TYR A 603 -18.01 -12.18 -11.46
CA TYR A 603 -18.53 -13.06 -12.51
C TYR A 603 -20.04 -13.26 -12.34
N ASP A 604 -20.78 -13.35 -13.45
CA ASP A 604 -22.23 -13.63 -13.43
C ASP A 604 -23.04 -12.69 -12.49
N GLY A 605 -22.66 -11.41 -12.47
CA GLY A 605 -23.31 -10.37 -11.64
C GLY A 605 -23.06 -10.47 -10.13
N ILE A 606 -22.15 -11.35 -9.69
CA ILE A 606 -21.76 -11.50 -8.29
C ILE A 606 -20.35 -10.94 -8.13
N ASP A 607 -20.21 -9.93 -7.28
CA ASP A 607 -18.91 -9.38 -6.89
C ASP A 607 -18.24 -10.21 -5.78
N ARG A 608 -16.93 -10.05 -5.63
CA ARG A 608 -16.10 -10.74 -4.63
C ARG A 608 -16.53 -10.59 -3.17
N MET A 609 -17.15 -9.47 -2.78
CA MET A 609 -17.64 -9.26 -1.41
C MET A 609 -18.96 -9.99 -1.17
N ALA A 610 -19.80 -10.12 -2.21
CA ALA A 610 -21.01 -10.94 -2.17
C ALA A 610 -20.75 -12.44 -2.37
N PHE A 611 -19.60 -12.81 -2.95
CA PHE A 611 -19.29 -14.20 -3.30
C PHE A 611 -19.23 -15.10 -2.06
N ASN A 612 -19.90 -16.25 -2.15
CA ASN A 612 -19.85 -17.31 -1.14
C ASN A 612 -19.15 -18.54 -1.72
N ALA A 613 -17.89 -18.74 -1.35
CA ALA A 613 -17.12 -19.92 -1.69
C ALA A 613 -17.66 -21.12 -0.91
N ASN A 614 -18.41 -22.00 -1.58
CA ASN A 614 -18.82 -23.28 -1.03
C ASN A 614 -17.72 -24.33 -1.31
N VAL A 615 -16.95 -24.67 -0.28
CA VAL A 615 -15.75 -25.49 -0.36
C VAL A 615 -15.91 -26.71 0.53
N SER A 616 -15.65 -27.90 -0.04
CA SER A 616 -15.62 -29.15 0.73
C SER A 616 -14.42 -29.19 1.67
N ARG A 617 -14.49 -30.00 2.75
CA ARG A 617 -13.31 -30.29 3.59
C ARG A 617 -12.12 -30.79 2.79
N TYR A 618 -12.37 -31.66 1.82
CA TYR A 618 -11.33 -32.18 0.94
C TYR A 618 -10.64 -31.04 0.17
N ASP A 619 -11.38 -30.26 -0.62
CA ASP A 619 -10.78 -29.21 -1.46
C ASP A 619 -10.06 -28.15 -0.60
N PHE A 620 -10.61 -27.82 0.57
CA PHE A 620 -9.99 -26.88 1.49
C PHE A 620 -8.64 -27.40 2.03
N ALA A 621 -8.63 -28.60 2.59
CA ALA A 621 -7.41 -29.18 3.17
C ALA A 621 -6.35 -29.53 2.10
N ASP A 622 -6.79 -30.00 0.94
CA ASP A 622 -5.94 -30.47 -0.15
C ASP A 622 -5.37 -29.33 -1.01
N THR A 623 -6.13 -28.25 -1.22
CA THR A 623 -5.80 -27.22 -2.21
C THR A 623 -5.69 -25.81 -1.61
N TYR A 624 -6.67 -25.35 -0.82
CA TYR A 624 -6.72 -23.95 -0.39
C TYR A 624 -5.93 -23.62 0.89
N LEU A 625 -5.74 -24.60 1.77
CA LEU A 625 -5.02 -24.45 3.04
C LEU A 625 -3.48 -24.61 2.96
N PRO A 626 -2.91 -25.54 2.17
CA PRO A 626 -1.50 -25.93 2.31
C PRO A 626 -0.51 -24.78 2.30
N ALA A 627 -0.67 -23.81 1.37
CA ALA A 627 0.27 -22.69 1.26
C ALA A 627 0.25 -21.77 2.49
N PHE A 628 -0.93 -21.48 3.04
CA PHE A 628 -1.06 -20.70 4.27
C PHE A 628 -0.49 -21.48 5.46
N ARG A 629 -0.81 -22.77 5.57
CA ARG A 629 -0.28 -23.63 6.64
C ARG A 629 1.24 -23.65 6.63
N ALA A 630 1.86 -23.91 5.47
CA ALA A 630 3.32 -23.94 5.35
C ALA A 630 3.94 -22.58 5.68
N SER A 631 3.39 -21.48 5.16
CA SER A 631 3.93 -20.14 5.40
C SER A 631 3.82 -19.69 6.86
N VAL A 632 2.77 -20.12 7.58
CA VAL A 632 2.61 -19.87 9.02
C VAL A 632 3.52 -20.77 9.85
N VAL A 633 3.48 -22.08 9.61
CA VAL A 633 4.16 -23.08 10.47
C VAL A 633 5.65 -23.15 10.19
N ASP A 634 6.05 -23.21 8.92
CA ASP A 634 7.44 -23.38 8.50
C ASP A 634 8.11 -22.04 8.16
N GLY A 635 7.33 -21.07 7.67
CA GLY A 635 7.80 -19.72 7.35
C GLY A 635 7.74 -18.74 8.53
N HIS A 636 6.98 -19.05 9.58
CA HIS A 636 6.75 -18.18 10.73
C HIS A 636 6.21 -16.79 10.35
N ALA A 637 5.27 -16.74 9.40
CA ALA A 637 4.62 -15.50 8.98
C ALA A 637 4.02 -14.74 10.17
N LYS A 638 4.16 -13.40 10.18
CA LYS A 638 3.66 -12.54 11.25
C LYS A 638 2.38 -11.77 10.92
N GLY A 639 1.85 -11.93 9.71
CA GLY A 639 0.60 -11.32 9.27
C GLY A 639 -0.22 -12.24 8.37
N VAL A 640 -1.55 -12.14 8.44
CA VAL A 640 -2.50 -12.77 7.51
C VAL A 640 -3.61 -11.78 7.18
N MET A 641 -4.03 -11.68 5.91
CA MET A 641 -5.14 -10.84 5.49
C MET A 641 -6.40 -11.69 5.24
N CYS A 642 -7.49 -11.45 5.96
CA CYS A 642 -8.77 -12.11 5.69
C CYS A 642 -9.42 -11.54 4.42
N SER A 643 -9.95 -12.41 3.56
CA SER A 643 -10.50 -12.07 2.24
C SER A 643 -11.90 -11.46 2.29
N TYR A 644 -12.34 -10.94 1.14
CA TYR A 644 -13.68 -10.37 0.94
C TYR A 644 -14.82 -11.39 1.06
N ASN A 645 -14.63 -12.58 0.48
CA ASN A 645 -15.69 -13.56 0.29
C ASN A 645 -16.14 -14.20 1.61
N SER A 646 -17.29 -14.88 1.55
CA SER A 646 -17.64 -15.89 2.54
C SER A 646 -17.03 -17.24 2.19
N VAL A 647 -16.75 -18.05 3.21
CA VAL A 647 -16.49 -19.49 3.06
C VAL A 647 -17.60 -20.23 3.79
N ASN A 648 -18.30 -21.12 3.07
CA ASN A 648 -19.40 -21.93 3.58
C ASN A 648 -20.47 -21.13 4.33
N GLY A 649 -20.78 -19.93 3.82
CA GLY A 649 -21.81 -19.04 4.34
C GLY A 649 -21.34 -18.00 5.36
N ILE A 650 -20.09 -18.07 5.84
CA ILE A 650 -19.57 -17.16 6.87
C ILE A 650 -18.53 -16.22 6.24
N PRO A 651 -18.70 -14.88 6.34
CA PRO A 651 -17.71 -13.91 5.84
C PRO A 651 -16.34 -14.11 6.45
N MET A 652 -15.27 -14.13 5.65
CA MET A 652 -13.94 -14.53 6.11
C MET A 652 -13.39 -13.66 7.24
N CYS A 653 -13.61 -12.34 7.21
CA CYS A 653 -13.18 -11.46 8.30
C CYS A 653 -14.00 -11.60 9.59
N ALA A 654 -15.12 -12.31 9.59
CA ALA A 654 -15.91 -12.68 10.77
C ALA A 654 -16.01 -14.21 10.97
N ASN A 655 -15.05 -14.97 10.42
CA ASN A 655 -15.06 -16.43 10.50
C ASN A 655 -14.22 -16.93 11.67
N TYR A 656 -14.83 -17.00 12.86
CA TYR A 656 -14.16 -17.47 14.08
C TYR A 656 -13.54 -18.88 13.96
N GLN A 657 -14.17 -19.79 13.21
CA GLN A 657 -13.64 -21.15 13.03
C GLN A 657 -12.33 -21.14 12.25
N LEU A 658 -12.21 -20.32 11.21
CA LEU A 658 -11.00 -20.26 10.40
C LEU A 658 -9.94 -19.33 10.99
N ASN A 659 -10.32 -18.17 11.52
CA ASN A 659 -9.38 -17.16 12.01
C ASN A 659 -8.86 -17.49 13.42
N THR A 660 -9.73 -17.97 14.31
CA THR A 660 -9.31 -18.29 15.69
C THR A 660 -9.00 -19.77 15.85
N LYS A 661 -9.95 -20.67 15.55
CA LYS A 661 -9.76 -22.11 15.83
C LYS A 661 -8.71 -22.76 14.94
N LEU A 662 -8.74 -22.50 13.63
CA LEU A 662 -7.74 -23.06 12.72
C LEU A 662 -6.43 -22.27 12.78
N LEU A 663 -6.46 -20.99 12.41
CA LEU A 663 -5.23 -20.23 12.18
C LEU A 663 -4.45 -19.97 13.49
N ARG A 664 -5.08 -19.41 14.53
CA ARG A 664 -4.38 -19.13 15.80
C ARG A 664 -4.17 -20.38 16.65
N GLU A 665 -5.23 -21.11 16.96
CA GLU A 665 -5.15 -22.22 17.94
C GLU A 665 -4.49 -23.48 17.34
N ALA A 666 -4.94 -23.94 16.17
CA ALA A 666 -4.44 -25.21 15.60
C ALA A 666 -3.11 -25.06 14.84
N LEU A 667 -2.90 -23.95 14.13
CA LEU A 667 -1.65 -23.70 13.39
C LEU A 667 -0.62 -22.90 14.19
N GLY A 668 -0.98 -22.36 15.36
CA GLY A 668 -0.07 -21.63 16.24
C GLY A 668 0.33 -20.25 15.74
N PHE A 669 -0.51 -19.60 14.93
CA PHE A 669 -0.25 -18.25 14.43
C PHE A 669 -0.24 -17.23 15.58
N ASP A 670 0.90 -16.56 15.78
CA ASP A 670 1.16 -15.58 16.85
C ASP A 670 1.26 -14.13 16.34
N GLY A 671 0.91 -13.89 15.08
CA GLY A 671 0.95 -12.59 14.42
C GLY A 671 -0.40 -11.86 14.42
N TYR A 672 -0.52 -10.87 13.55
CA TYR A 672 -1.75 -10.08 13.38
C TYR A 672 -2.60 -10.55 12.18
N ILE A 673 -3.91 -10.35 12.25
CA ILE A 673 -4.85 -10.54 11.15
C ILE A 673 -5.39 -9.18 10.71
N THR A 674 -5.24 -8.83 9.44
CA THR A 674 -5.86 -7.62 8.86
C THR A 674 -7.04 -7.96 7.98
N SER A 675 -8.03 -7.08 7.88
CA SER A 675 -9.02 -7.16 6.83
C SER A 675 -8.44 -6.76 5.49
N ASP A 676 -8.91 -7.39 4.41
CA ASP A 676 -8.83 -6.76 3.10
C ASP A 676 -9.62 -5.44 3.09
N SER A 677 -9.29 -4.55 2.17
CA SER A 677 -9.75 -3.15 2.17
C SER A 677 -11.24 -3.08 1.87
N GLY A 678 -12.05 -2.81 2.91
CA GLY A 678 -13.52 -2.82 2.83
C GLY A 678 -14.17 -4.18 3.10
N ALA A 679 -13.43 -5.25 3.42
CA ALA A 679 -14.02 -6.57 3.65
C ALA A 679 -14.99 -6.60 4.83
N ILE A 680 -14.72 -5.84 5.91
CA ILE A 680 -15.62 -5.74 7.06
C ILE A 680 -16.91 -4.97 6.70
N GLU A 681 -16.83 -3.96 5.84
CA GLU A 681 -18.00 -3.28 5.28
C GLU A 681 -18.86 -4.27 4.46
N GLY A 682 -18.18 -5.10 3.66
CA GLY A 682 -18.71 -6.19 2.84
C GLY A 682 -19.67 -7.12 3.58
N ILE A 683 -19.38 -7.42 4.83
CA ILE A 683 -20.20 -8.27 5.71
C ILE A 683 -21.64 -7.74 5.81
N PHE A 684 -21.79 -6.42 5.92
CA PHE A 684 -23.08 -5.75 6.05
C PHE A 684 -23.66 -5.37 4.67
N ALA A 685 -22.91 -4.61 3.87
CA ALA A 685 -23.45 -3.93 2.70
C ALA A 685 -23.72 -4.86 1.52
N GLN A 686 -22.80 -5.78 1.20
CA GLN A 686 -22.93 -6.70 0.05
C GLN A 686 -23.48 -8.05 0.49
N ARG A 687 -23.04 -8.56 1.66
CA ARG A 687 -23.40 -9.90 2.10
C ARG A 687 -24.68 -9.97 2.93
N HIS A 688 -25.10 -8.85 3.50
CA HIS A 688 -26.27 -8.75 4.41
C HIS A 688 -26.22 -9.77 5.55
N TYR A 689 -25.02 -10.10 6.02
CA TYR A 689 -24.81 -11.11 7.06
C TYR A 689 -25.19 -10.57 8.45
N THR A 690 -24.96 -9.27 8.67
CA THR A 690 -25.33 -8.57 9.90
C THR A 690 -26.46 -7.58 9.66
N LYS A 691 -27.16 -7.19 10.72
CA LYS A 691 -28.24 -6.18 10.68
C LYS A 691 -27.73 -4.74 10.63
N SER A 692 -26.46 -4.52 10.98
CA SER A 692 -25.82 -3.21 10.98
C SER A 692 -24.32 -3.32 10.69
N LEU A 693 -23.73 -2.19 10.28
CA LEU A 693 -22.30 -2.06 10.04
C LEU A 693 -21.47 -2.26 11.32
N CYS A 694 -21.91 -1.71 12.44
CA CYS A 694 -21.19 -1.90 13.71
C CYS A 694 -21.26 -3.34 14.22
N GLU A 695 -22.34 -4.08 13.94
CA GLU A 695 -22.36 -5.51 14.24
C GLU A 695 -21.34 -6.28 13.39
N ALA A 696 -21.09 -5.86 12.14
CA ALA A 696 -20.01 -6.44 11.33
C ALA A 696 -18.63 -6.19 11.94
N GLY A 697 -18.34 -4.96 12.37
CA GLY A 697 -17.10 -4.63 13.09
C GLY A 697 -16.94 -5.44 14.38
N ARG A 698 -18.01 -5.57 15.17
CA ARG A 698 -18.04 -6.35 16.40
C ARG A 698 -17.73 -7.84 16.16
N LEU A 699 -18.37 -8.45 15.17
CA LEU A 699 -18.12 -9.85 14.82
C LEU A 699 -16.72 -10.07 14.27
N ALA A 700 -16.19 -9.13 13.49
CA ALA A 700 -14.85 -9.23 12.91
C ALA A 700 -13.76 -9.28 13.99
N ILE A 701 -13.79 -8.35 14.95
CA ILE A 701 -12.78 -8.31 16.01
C ILE A 701 -12.90 -9.52 16.95
N LEU A 702 -14.12 -9.92 17.31
CA LEU A 702 -14.36 -11.13 18.12
C LEU A 702 -13.97 -12.43 17.40
N SER A 703 -13.88 -12.40 16.06
CA SER A 703 -13.42 -13.53 15.26
C SER A 703 -11.90 -13.59 15.11
N GLY A 704 -11.18 -12.57 15.57
CA GLY A 704 -9.72 -12.48 15.57
C GLY A 704 -9.11 -11.57 14.51
N THR A 705 -9.91 -10.80 13.76
CA THR A 705 -9.42 -9.79 12.81
C THR A 705 -8.96 -8.55 13.58
N ASP A 706 -7.65 -8.36 13.73
CA ASP A 706 -7.05 -7.32 14.57
C ASP A 706 -7.08 -5.94 13.91
N ILE A 707 -6.65 -5.84 12.65
CA ILE A 707 -6.58 -4.57 11.90
C ILE A 707 -7.74 -4.46 10.92
N ASN A 708 -8.43 -3.32 10.91
CA ASN A 708 -9.37 -2.99 9.83
C ASN A 708 -8.69 -2.13 8.77
N SER A 709 -8.56 -2.66 7.55
CA SER A 709 -8.37 -1.85 6.35
C SER A 709 -9.72 -1.28 5.91
N GLY A 710 -10.05 -0.09 6.41
CA GLY A 710 -11.34 0.55 6.25
C GLY A 710 -11.64 1.44 7.45
N LYS A 711 -12.89 1.86 7.58
CA LYS A 711 -13.32 2.80 8.63
C LYS A 711 -14.28 2.20 9.65
N VAL A 712 -14.61 0.91 9.55
CA VAL A 712 -15.62 0.28 10.42
C VAL A 712 -15.15 0.27 11.87
N TYR A 713 -13.87 -0.04 12.13
CA TYR A 713 -13.36 -0.06 13.50
C TYR A 713 -13.36 1.33 14.14
N GLU A 714 -12.78 2.30 13.43
CA GLU A 714 -12.79 3.72 13.79
C GLU A 714 -14.20 4.24 14.09
N LYS A 715 -15.18 3.89 13.27
CA LYS A 715 -16.58 4.33 13.43
C LYS A 715 -17.32 3.66 14.59
N CYS A 716 -17.04 2.40 14.89
CA CYS A 716 -17.94 1.58 15.68
C CYS A 716 -17.38 1.10 17.03
N LEU A 717 -16.08 0.82 17.15
CA LEU A 717 -15.58 0.07 18.32
C LEU A 717 -15.70 0.86 19.62
N SER A 718 -15.36 2.15 19.64
CA SER A 718 -15.49 2.99 20.85
C SER A 718 -16.94 3.01 21.36
N GLN A 719 -17.91 3.17 20.46
CA GLN A 719 -19.33 3.13 20.82
C GLN A 719 -19.76 1.76 21.38
N LEU A 720 -19.30 0.67 20.75
CA LEU A 720 -19.63 -0.69 21.19
C LEU A 720 -19.04 -1.02 22.56
N VAL A 721 -17.83 -0.53 22.86
CA VAL A 721 -17.19 -0.65 24.17
C VAL A 721 -17.95 0.16 25.22
N ASN A 722 -18.22 1.44 24.95
CA ASN A 722 -18.94 2.33 25.87
C ASN A 722 -20.36 1.84 26.18
N SER A 723 -21.04 1.26 25.18
CA SER A 723 -22.37 0.64 25.34
C SER A 723 -22.33 -0.79 25.88
N LYS A 724 -21.15 -1.33 26.22
CA LYS A 724 -20.92 -2.70 26.75
C LYS A 724 -21.35 -3.83 25.82
N GLN A 725 -21.49 -3.56 24.53
CA GLN A 725 -21.76 -4.55 23.50
C GLN A 725 -20.48 -5.28 23.05
N LEU A 726 -19.32 -4.69 23.31
CA LEU A 726 -17.99 -5.26 23.08
C LEU A 726 -17.12 -5.05 24.34
N PRO A 727 -16.47 -6.08 24.91
CA PRO A 727 -15.52 -5.86 25.99
C PRO A 727 -14.24 -5.17 25.46
N GLU A 728 -13.74 -4.16 26.16
CA GLU A 728 -12.48 -3.47 25.80
C GLU A 728 -11.30 -4.44 25.65
N ARG A 729 -11.30 -5.52 26.44
CA ARG A 729 -10.32 -6.61 26.32
C ARG A 729 -10.16 -7.13 24.88
N ALA A 730 -11.21 -7.12 24.06
CA ALA A 730 -11.12 -7.55 22.67
C ALA A 730 -10.19 -6.63 21.84
N LEU A 731 -10.16 -5.33 22.14
CA LEU A 731 -9.22 -4.38 21.54
C LEU A 731 -7.81 -4.60 22.09
N ASP A 732 -7.67 -4.82 23.40
CA ASP A 732 -6.36 -5.09 24.01
C ASP A 732 -5.72 -6.36 23.45
N ASP A 733 -6.51 -7.43 23.27
CA ASP A 733 -6.03 -8.68 22.68
C ASP A 733 -5.56 -8.47 21.23
N ALA A 734 -6.27 -7.67 20.43
CA ALA A 734 -5.83 -7.29 19.09
C ALA A 734 -4.56 -6.43 19.10
N LEU A 735 -4.45 -5.48 20.03
CA LEU A 735 -3.27 -4.62 20.16
C LEU A 735 -2.04 -5.35 20.68
N ARG A 736 -2.20 -6.39 21.51
CA ARG A 736 -1.08 -7.25 21.93
C ARG A 736 -0.39 -7.86 20.72
N HIS A 737 -1.15 -8.33 19.73
CA HIS A 737 -0.59 -8.88 18.50
C HIS A 737 0.15 -7.80 17.69
N THR A 738 -0.47 -6.63 17.49
CA THR A 738 0.07 -5.59 16.59
C THR A 738 1.22 -4.79 17.21
N LEU A 739 1.15 -4.43 18.49
CA LEU A 739 2.21 -3.70 19.19
C LEU A 739 3.45 -4.57 19.40
N LYS A 740 3.29 -5.87 19.68
CA LYS A 740 4.42 -6.80 19.77
C LYS A 740 5.28 -6.75 18.51
N LEU A 741 4.67 -6.72 17.32
CA LEU A 741 5.41 -6.65 16.06
C LEU A 741 6.21 -5.35 15.92
N ARG A 742 5.71 -4.21 16.43
CA ARG A 742 6.47 -2.96 16.43
C ARG A 742 7.71 -3.02 17.33
N PHE A 743 7.65 -3.74 18.44
CA PHE A 743 8.84 -4.04 19.26
C PHE A 743 9.78 -5.03 18.57
N ASP A 744 9.24 -6.09 17.96
CA ASP A 744 10.05 -7.05 17.20
C ASP A 744 10.76 -6.39 16.00
N LEU A 745 10.20 -5.31 15.44
CA LEU A 745 10.84 -4.47 14.41
C LEU A 745 11.95 -3.54 14.96
N GLY A 746 12.15 -3.46 16.27
CA GLY A 746 13.16 -2.62 16.93
C GLY A 746 12.83 -1.12 16.93
N LEU A 747 11.56 -0.73 16.81
CA LEU A 747 11.16 0.67 16.70
C LEU A 747 11.27 1.47 18.01
N PHE A 748 11.49 0.79 19.13
CA PHE A 748 11.54 1.39 20.47
C PHE A 748 12.89 1.20 21.17
N ASP A 749 13.90 0.75 20.44
CA ASP A 749 15.24 0.43 20.98
C ASP A 749 16.25 1.54 20.64
N PRO A 750 17.36 1.67 21.39
CA PRO A 750 18.37 2.69 21.13
C PRO A 750 18.89 2.64 19.69
N ILE A 751 18.82 3.77 18.98
CA ILE A 751 19.15 3.86 17.55
C ILE A 751 20.59 3.40 17.30
N GLU A 752 21.51 3.69 18.21
CA GLU A 752 22.93 3.33 18.10
C GLU A 752 23.16 1.80 18.08
N ASP A 753 22.27 1.00 18.66
CA ASP A 753 22.37 -0.47 18.76
C ASP A 753 21.41 -1.22 17.83
N GLN A 754 20.69 -0.51 16.95
CA GLN A 754 19.70 -1.09 16.05
C GLN A 754 20.13 -0.84 14.58
N PRO A 755 20.58 -1.88 13.84
CA PRO A 755 21.23 -1.72 12.54
C PRO A 755 20.29 -1.32 11.39
N TYR A 756 19.01 -1.67 11.48
CA TYR A 756 18.00 -1.34 10.47
C TYR A 756 17.54 0.12 10.51
N TRP A 757 17.95 0.92 11.52
CA TRP A 757 17.81 2.39 11.53
C TRP A 757 18.89 3.11 10.72
N HIS A 758 19.92 2.39 10.24
CA HIS A 758 21.07 2.95 9.52
C HIS A 758 21.11 2.58 8.03
N VAL A 759 20.03 1.96 7.51
CA VAL A 759 19.91 1.60 6.08
C VAL A 759 19.91 2.89 5.25
N GLN A 760 20.79 2.94 4.25
CA GLN A 760 20.98 4.18 3.47
C GLN A 760 20.04 4.23 2.26
N PRO A 761 19.62 5.43 1.81
CA PRO A 761 18.88 5.62 0.56
C PRO A 761 19.54 5.01 -0.69
N SER A 762 20.87 4.96 -0.70
CA SER A 762 21.66 4.37 -1.80
C SER A 762 21.59 2.84 -1.88
N GLU A 763 20.99 2.18 -0.89
CA GLU A 763 20.77 0.73 -0.89
C GLU A 763 19.44 0.33 -1.57
N VAL A 764 18.67 1.29 -2.11
CA VAL A 764 17.48 1.05 -2.92
C VAL A 764 17.84 1.01 -4.40
N ASN A 765 17.37 -0.02 -5.11
CA ASN A 765 17.54 -0.20 -6.55
C ASN A 765 18.99 -0.18 -7.03
N THR A 766 19.84 -0.84 -6.25
CA THR A 766 21.26 -1.06 -6.55
C THR A 766 21.48 -1.82 -7.86
N ALA A 767 22.68 -1.73 -8.44
CA ALA A 767 23.05 -2.53 -9.60
C ALA A 767 22.86 -4.05 -9.36
N THR A 768 23.09 -4.52 -8.13
CA THR A 768 22.90 -5.93 -7.76
C THR A 768 21.41 -6.32 -7.77
N SER A 769 20.52 -5.48 -7.24
CA SER A 769 19.08 -5.78 -7.26
C SER A 769 18.49 -5.68 -8.67
N GLN A 770 18.97 -4.73 -9.48
CA GLN A 770 18.63 -4.65 -10.91
C GLN A 770 19.07 -5.89 -11.68
N GLN A 771 20.30 -6.35 -11.46
CA GLN A 771 20.84 -7.56 -12.08
C GLN A 771 20.05 -8.81 -11.64
N LEU A 772 19.69 -8.90 -10.37
CA LEU A 772 18.82 -9.96 -9.87
C LEU A 772 17.47 -9.91 -10.59
N SER A 773 16.82 -8.75 -10.68
CA SER A 773 15.53 -8.60 -11.40
C SER A 773 15.61 -9.09 -12.85
N LEU A 774 16.65 -8.67 -13.59
CA LEU A 774 16.89 -9.15 -14.96
C LEU A 774 17.08 -10.67 -15.01
N GLU A 775 17.89 -11.24 -14.12
CA GLU A 775 18.14 -12.69 -14.05
C GLU A 775 16.86 -13.48 -13.77
N LEU A 776 16.04 -13.02 -12.83
CA LEU A 776 14.76 -13.67 -12.52
C LEU A 776 13.81 -13.61 -13.71
N THR A 777 13.73 -12.47 -14.39
CA THR A 777 12.93 -12.33 -15.60
C THR A 777 13.41 -13.29 -16.68
N GLN A 778 14.71 -13.32 -17.00
CA GLN A 778 15.29 -14.24 -18.00
C GLN A 778 15.00 -15.72 -17.66
N LYS A 779 15.14 -16.11 -16.40
CA LYS A 779 14.87 -17.48 -15.92
C LYS A 779 13.39 -17.86 -15.96
N SER A 780 12.49 -16.88 -15.93
CA SER A 780 11.03 -17.11 -15.90
C SER A 780 10.40 -17.31 -17.28
N LEU A 781 11.06 -16.87 -18.36
CA LEU A 781 10.50 -16.95 -19.72
C LEU A 781 10.37 -18.41 -20.16
N VAL A 782 9.18 -18.78 -20.65
CA VAL A 782 8.85 -20.15 -21.04
C VAL A 782 8.79 -20.26 -22.56
N LEU A 783 9.70 -21.03 -23.15
CA LEU A 783 9.63 -21.36 -24.58
C LEU A 783 8.63 -22.52 -24.77
N LEU A 784 7.47 -22.23 -25.33
CA LEU A 784 6.41 -23.23 -25.52
C LEU A 784 6.59 -24.05 -26.79
N GLN A 785 7.05 -23.40 -27.87
CA GLN A 785 7.20 -24.02 -29.19
C GLN A 785 8.41 -23.43 -29.92
N ASN A 786 9.15 -24.26 -30.66
CA ASN A 786 10.28 -23.82 -31.49
C ASN A 786 10.49 -24.72 -32.72
N HIS A 787 9.54 -24.66 -33.67
CA HIS A 787 9.61 -25.43 -34.90
C HIS A 787 10.72 -24.95 -35.82
N GLY A 788 11.42 -25.91 -36.44
CA GLY A 788 12.53 -25.63 -37.34
C GLY A 788 13.74 -24.95 -36.68
N ASN A 789 13.79 -24.93 -35.34
CA ASN A 789 14.77 -24.18 -34.55
C ASN A 789 14.85 -22.71 -34.97
N VAL A 790 13.69 -22.06 -35.19
CA VAL A 790 13.61 -20.65 -35.58
C VAL A 790 14.25 -19.73 -34.54
N LEU A 791 14.14 -20.08 -33.26
CA LEU A 791 14.84 -19.42 -32.16
C LEU A 791 16.10 -20.22 -31.75
N PRO A 792 17.20 -19.53 -31.39
CA PRO A 792 17.36 -18.08 -31.39
C PRO A 792 17.54 -17.47 -32.79
N LEU A 793 17.06 -16.24 -32.98
CA LEU A 793 17.22 -15.46 -34.20
C LEU A 793 18.68 -15.04 -34.39
N SER A 794 19.10 -14.96 -35.66
CA SER A 794 20.40 -14.35 -36.01
C SER A 794 20.32 -12.83 -35.91
N LYS A 795 21.34 -12.19 -35.34
CA LYS A 795 21.47 -10.72 -35.32
C LYS A 795 21.79 -10.19 -36.72
N GLY A 796 21.32 -8.98 -37.05
CA GLY A 796 21.56 -8.30 -38.32
C GLY A 796 20.62 -8.67 -39.47
N ILE A 797 19.59 -9.48 -39.22
CA ILE A 797 18.58 -9.86 -40.23
C ILE A 797 17.49 -8.79 -40.35
N LYS A 798 16.79 -8.74 -41.48
CA LYS A 798 15.61 -7.90 -41.62
C LYS A 798 14.47 -8.46 -40.77
N LEU A 799 14.08 -7.76 -39.73
CA LEU A 799 13.10 -8.23 -38.76
C LEU A 799 11.85 -7.34 -38.80
N ALA A 800 10.69 -7.97 -38.93
CA ALA A 800 9.41 -7.32 -38.71
C ALA A 800 8.97 -7.51 -37.26
N VAL A 801 8.82 -6.42 -36.51
CA VAL A 801 8.34 -6.43 -35.12
C VAL A 801 6.94 -5.85 -35.08
N LEU A 802 5.95 -6.66 -34.71
CA LEU A 802 4.54 -6.33 -34.86
C LEU A 802 3.74 -6.55 -33.57
N GLY A 803 2.49 -6.09 -33.60
CA GLY A 803 1.48 -6.43 -32.60
C GLY A 803 1.30 -5.36 -31.53
N PRO A 804 0.19 -5.46 -30.77
CA PRO A 804 -0.22 -4.39 -29.87
C PRO A 804 0.76 -4.11 -28.72
N HIS A 805 1.58 -5.10 -28.36
CA HIS A 805 2.54 -4.99 -27.26
C HIS A 805 3.97 -4.63 -27.67
N ALA A 806 4.27 -4.53 -28.97
CA ALA A 806 5.63 -4.28 -29.44
C ALA A 806 6.24 -2.95 -28.94
N LYS A 807 5.38 -1.93 -28.71
CA LYS A 807 5.76 -0.64 -28.12
C LYS A 807 5.22 -0.44 -26.70
N ALA A 808 4.75 -1.51 -26.05
CA ALA A 808 4.20 -1.39 -24.71
C ALA A 808 5.33 -1.20 -23.67
N LYS A 809 5.04 -0.37 -22.66
CA LYS A 809 5.84 -0.23 -21.43
C LYS A 809 5.05 -0.78 -20.25
N ARG A 810 3.86 -0.20 -19.99
CA ARG A 810 2.98 -0.56 -18.88
C ARG A 810 2.50 -2.01 -18.89
N ALA A 811 2.25 -2.59 -20.06
CA ALA A 811 1.73 -3.95 -20.18
C ALA A 811 2.73 -5.02 -19.72
N LEU A 812 4.02 -4.71 -19.66
CA LEU A 812 5.03 -5.67 -19.18
C LEU A 812 4.96 -5.85 -17.65
N LEU A 813 4.31 -4.93 -16.94
CA LEU A 813 4.51 -4.74 -15.50
C LEU A 813 3.45 -5.42 -14.63
N GLY A 814 2.25 -5.71 -15.14
CA GLY A 814 1.17 -6.30 -14.33
C GLY A 814 0.49 -5.29 -13.39
N ASN A 815 0.24 -5.63 -12.12
CA ASN A 815 -0.45 -4.78 -11.15
C ASN A 815 0.32 -4.64 -9.82
N TYR A 816 -0.23 -3.97 -8.80
CA TYR A 816 0.44 -3.73 -7.50
C TYR A 816 1.86 -3.13 -7.62
N LEU A 817 2.00 -2.17 -8.54
CA LEU A 817 3.26 -1.52 -8.87
C LEU A 817 3.51 -0.33 -7.96
N GLY A 818 4.71 -0.23 -7.39
CA GLY A 818 5.24 1.02 -6.86
C GLY A 818 5.71 1.95 -7.98
N GLN A 819 6.20 3.10 -7.58
CA GLN A 819 6.90 3.99 -8.49
C GLN A 819 8.25 3.37 -8.86
N MET A 820 8.48 3.15 -10.16
CA MET A 820 9.70 2.54 -10.70
C MET A 820 10.54 3.52 -11.51
N CYS A 821 9.91 4.59 -12.01
CA CYS A 821 10.57 5.69 -12.69
C CYS A 821 10.36 6.96 -11.89
N HIS A 822 11.42 7.73 -11.74
CA HIS A 822 11.38 9.12 -11.33
C HIS A 822 10.38 9.90 -12.18
N GLY A 823 9.32 10.42 -11.58
CA GLY A 823 8.08 10.53 -12.33
C GLY A 823 6.83 10.87 -11.52
N ASP A 824 5.71 11.10 -12.18
CA ASP A 824 4.43 10.82 -11.52
C ASP A 824 4.38 9.33 -11.11
N TYR A 825 3.50 8.94 -10.18
CA TYR A 825 3.44 7.54 -9.70
C TYR A 825 3.30 6.48 -10.81
N LEU A 826 2.56 6.82 -11.88
CA LEU A 826 2.30 5.95 -13.03
C LEU A 826 3.34 6.10 -14.15
N GLU A 827 4.39 6.89 -13.95
CA GLU A 827 5.45 7.08 -14.93
C GLU A 827 6.19 5.75 -15.17
N VAL A 828 6.25 5.37 -16.44
CA VAL A 828 6.92 4.16 -16.90
C VAL A 828 7.88 4.46 -18.06
N GLY A 829 8.21 5.73 -18.29
CA GLY A 829 9.05 6.20 -19.39
C GLY A 829 10.46 5.61 -19.38
N CYS A 830 10.99 5.28 -18.20
CA CYS A 830 12.28 4.61 -18.05
C CYS A 830 12.24 3.10 -18.37
N VAL A 831 11.05 2.50 -18.50
CA VAL A 831 10.89 1.10 -18.94
C VAL A 831 11.12 1.03 -20.45
N GLN A 832 11.98 0.10 -20.87
CA GLN A 832 12.27 -0.14 -22.28
C GLN A 832 11.12 -0.90 -22.95
N THR A 833 10.78 -0.53 -24.19
CA THR A 833 9.82 -1.30 -25.01
C THR A 833 10.47 -2.51 -25.67
N PRO A 834 9.71 -3.57 -25.99
CA PRO A 834 10.25 -4.70 -26.73
C PRO A 834 10.88 -4.31 -28.09
N LEU A 835 10.27 -3.37 -28.81
CA LEU A 835 10.82 -2.84 -30.06
C LEU A 835 12.19 -2.18 -29.85
N GLU A 836 12.34 -1.34 -28.82
CA GLU A 836 13.63 -0.69 -28.51
C GLU A 836 14.71 -1.72 -28.18
N ALA A 837 14.39 -2.71 -27.33
CA ALA A 837 15.32 -3.77 -26.94
C ALA A 837 15.76 -4.63 -28.12
N ILE A 838 14.82 -5.02 -28.99
CA ILE A 838 15.10 -5.81 -30.18
C ILE A 838 15.91 -5.00 -31.20
N THR A 839 15.53 -3.74 -31.43
CA THR A 839 16.22 -2.87 -32.40
C THR A 839 17.69 -2.69 -32.00
N ALA A 840 17.94 -2.46 -30.70
CA ALA A 840 19.29 -2.36 -30.16
C ALA A 840 20.09 -3.66 -30.31
N ALA A 841 19.48 -4.81 -30.00
CA ALA A 841 20.15 -6.11 -30.09
C ALA A 841 20.40 -6.58 -31.54
N ASN A 842 19.56 -6.17 -32.50
CA ASN A 842 19.65 -6.57 -33.90
C ASN A 842 20.69 -5.76 -34.71
N GLY A 843 21.36 -4.78 -34.09
CA GLY A 843 22.44 -4.00 -34.71
C GLY A 843 21.93 -2.75 -35.43
N ASP A 844 22.04 -2.72 -36.77
CA ASP A 844 21.60 -1.56 -37.57
C ASP A 844 20.09 -1.33 -37.40
N PRO A 845 19.63 -0.16 -36.92
CA PRO A 845 18.22 0.12 -36.71
C PRO A 845 17.36 -0.04 -37.97
N SER A 846 17.93 0.11 -39.17
CA SER A 846 17.22 -0.08 -40.44
C SER A 846 16.84 -1.54 -40.73
N ASN A 847 17.46 -2.49 -40.02
CA ASN A 847 17.11 -3.90 -40.10
C ASN A 847 15.80 -4.22 -39.36
N THR A 848 15.37 -3.38 -38.43
CA THR A 848 14.13 -3.63 -37.65
C THR A 848 13.03 -2.69 -38.11
N LYS A 849 11.95 -3.25 -38.64
CA LYS A 849 10.76 -2.50 -39.07
C LYS A 849 9.58 -2.81 -38.19
N PHE A 850 8.81 -1.79 -37.86
CA PHE A 850 7.67 -1.89 -36.94
C PHE A 850 6.34 -1.57 -37.63
N ALA A 851 5.30 -2.34 -37.29
CA ALA A 851 3.90 -1.94 -37.48
C ALA A 851 3.03 -2.45 -36.33
N GLN A 852 2.08 -1.63 -35.89
CA GLN A 852 1.17 -1.97 -34.80
C GLN A 852 0.24 -3.15 -35.16
N GLY A 853 -0.30 -3.16 -36.39
CA GLY A 853 -1.27 -4.14 -36.86
C GLY A 853 -2.68 -3.92 -36.28
N CYS A 854 -2.86 -4.13 -34.98
CA CYS A 854 -4.12 -3.93 -34.25
C CYS A 854 -3.89 -3.42 -32.81
N GLY A 855 -4.98 -3.01 -32.15
CA GLY A 855 -5.02 -2.83 -30.68
C GLY A 855 -5.31 -4.14 -29.93
N ILE A 856 -5.26 -4.09 -28.59
CA ILE A 856 -5.45 -5.24 -27.70
C ILE A 856 -6.84 -5.87 -27.87
N ASN A 857 -7.88 -5.05 -27.73
CA ASN A 857 -9.30 -5.41 -27.86
C ASN A 857 -10.01 -4.61 -28.97
N ASP A 858 -9.27 -4.21 -29.99
CA ASP A 858 -9.83 -3.45 -31.11
C ASP A 858 -10.66 -4.38 -32.03
N THR A 859 -11.41 -3.78 -32.95
CA THR A 859 -12.12 -4.46 -34.04
C THR A 859 -11.62 -4.01 -35.42
N SER A 860 -10.75 -3.00 -35.48
CA SER A 860 -10.21 -2.45 -36.72
C SER A 860 -9.11 -3.33 -37.33
N THR A 861 -9.20 -3.56 -38.64
CA THR A 861 -8.16 -4.20 -39.46
C THR A 861 -7.31 -3.20 -40.23
N ALA A 862 -7.44 -1.89 -39.97
CA ALA A 862 -6.83 -0.84 -40.78
C ALA A 862 -5.30 -0.93 -40.87
N GLY A 863 -4.63 -1.45 -39.83
CA GLY A 863 -3.17 -1.61 -39.81
C GLY A 863 -2.64 -2.91 -40.41
N PHE A 864 -3.51 -3.78 -40.95
CA PHE A 864 -3.10 -5.13 -41.40
C PHE A 864 -2.27 -5.08 -42.69
N GLU A 865 -2.67 -4.24 -43.65
CA GLU A 865 -1.95 -4.12 -44.93
C GLU A 865 -0.54 -3.57 -44.74
N ASP A 866 -0.38 -2.57 -43.87
CA ASP A 866 0.94 -2.00 -43.51
C ASP A 866 1.84 -3.05 -42.84
N ALA A 867 1.28 -3.84 -41.91
CA ALA A 867 2.00 -4.92 -41.26
C ALA A 867 2.44 -5.99 -42.27
N GLU A 868 1.56 -6.39 -43.20
CA GLU A 868 1.88 -7.36 -44.24
C GLU A 868 2.98 -6.86 -45.20
N ALA A 869 2.92 -5.58 -45.60
CA ALA A 869 3.93 -4.96 -46.45
C ALA A 869 5.34 -5.04 -45.83
N ILE A 870 5.47 -4.75 -44.53
CA ILE A 870 6.74 -4.87 -43.81
C ILE A 870 7.21 -6.34 -43.77
N VAL A 871 6.30 -7.28 -43.52
CA VAL A 871 6.64 -8.72 -43.44
C VAL A 871 7.14 -9.28 -44.77
N ARG A 872 6.59 -8.82 -45.90
CA ARG A 872 7.06 -9.26 -47.23
C ARG A 872 8.54 -8.99 -47.45
N GLU A 873 9.06 -7.90 -46.89
CA GLU A 873 10.46 -7.48 -47.00
C GLU A 873 11.38 -8.05 -45.91
N ALA A 874 10.82 -8.64 -44.84
CA ALA A 874 11.56 -9.17 -43.71
C ALA A 874 12.05 -10.61 -43.94
N ASP A 875 13.09 -11.00 -43.21
CA ASP A 875 13.62 -12.37 -43.14
C ASP A 875 12.88 -13.20 -42.08
N ALA A 876 12.43 -12.56 -40.98
CA ALA A 876 11.63 -13.17 -39.92
C ALA A 876 10.66 -12.14 -39.30
N VAL A 877 9.69 -12.64 -38.53
CA VAL A 877 8.67 -11.83 -37.85
C VAL A 877 8.63 -12.16 -36.36
N VAL A 878 8.53 -11.14 -35.51
CA VAL A 878 8.19 -11.25 -34.09
C VAL A 878 6.89 -10.50 -33.83
N LEU A 879 5.85 -11.20 -33.40
CA LEU A 879 4.58 -10.60 -32.99
C LEU A 879 4.44 -10.63 -31.47
N PHE A 880 4.14 -9.47 -30.89
CA PHE A 880 3.83 -9.32 -29.47
C PHE A 880 2.32 -9.28 -29.28
N LEU A 881 1.74 -10.40 -28.84
CA LEU A 881 0.31 -10.62 -28.71
C LEU A 881 -0.05 -10.90 -27.24
N GLY A 882 -1.34 -10.97 -26.92
CA GLY A 882 -1.84 -11.38 -25.61
C GLY A 882 -2.90 -10.44 -25.06
N ILE A 883 -2.90 -10.28 -23.74
CA ILE A 883 -3.85 -9.47 -22.98
C ILE A 883 -3.11 -8.55 -22.01
N ASP A 884 -3.82 -7.59 -21.42
CA ASP A 884 -3.29 -6.71 -20.38
C ASP A 884 -4.32 -6.43 -19.28
N THR A 885 -3.99 -5.50 -18.38
CA THR A 885 -4.86 -5.08 -17.27
C THR A 885 -6.16 -4.39 -17.72
N SER A 886 -6.37 -4.14 -19.02
CA SER A 886 -7.69 -3.76 -19.54
C SER A 886 -8.68 -4.93 -19.58
N ILE A 887 -8.18 -6.17 -19.57
CA ILE A 887 -8.95 -7.42 -19.69
C ILE A 887 -9.01 -8.18 -18.37
N GLU A 888 -7.90 -8.29 -17.66
CA GLU A 888 -7.80 -8.99 -16.37
C GLU A 888 -7.18 -8.08 -15.31
N ARG A 889 -7.93 -7.79 -14.26
CA ARG A 889 -7.42 -7.01 -13.13
C ARG A 889 -8.22 -7.30 -11.88
N GLU A 890 -7.74 -6.76 -10.77
CA GLU A 890 -8.53 -6.71 -9.55
C GLU A 890 -9.94 -6.11 -9.81
N ALA A 891 -10.95 -6.68 -9.16
CA ALA A 891 -12.38 -6.42 -9.37
C ALA A 891 -12.94 -6.77 -10.77
N TRP A 892 -12.15 -7.39 -11.66
CA TRP A 892 -12.59 -7.72 -13.02
C TRP A 892 -12.03 -9.05 -13.53
N ASP A 893 -12.88 -10.09 -13.51
CA ASP A 893 -12.57 -11.37 -14.14
C ASP A 893 -12.81 -11.35 -15.65
N ARG A 894 -12.11 -12.24 -16.35
CA ARG A 894 -12.33 -12.44 -17.78
C ARG A 894 -13.62 -13.21 -18.04
N GLU A 895 -14.31 -12.87 -19.11
CA GLU A 895 -15.51 -13.62 -19.55
C GLU A 895 -15.13 -14.91 -20.31
N ASN A 896 -13.98 -14.89 -20.98
CA ASN A 896 -13.42 -16.04 -21.69
C ASN A 896 -11.89 -16.09 -21.50
N ILE A 897 -11.26 -17.14 -22.06
CA ILE A 897 -9.80 -17.27 -22.05
C ILE A 897 -9.21 -17.21 -23.45
N ASP A 898 -10.02 -16.89 -24.46
CA ASP A 898 -9.59 -16.86 -25.86
C ASP A 898 -8.52 -15.79 -26.10
N MET A 899 -7.64 -16.05 -27.06
CA MET A 899 -6.86 -14.97 -27.67
C MET A 899 -7.80 -13.94 -28.31
N PRO A 900 -7.56 -12.62 -28.15
CA PRO A 900 -8.38 -11.60 -28.77
C PRO A 900 -8.51 -11.82 -30.28
N ALA A 901 -9.75 -11.86 -30.77
CA ALA A 901 -10.06 -12.31 -32.13
C ALA A 901 -9.34 -11.50 -33.21
N ILE A 902 -9.17 -10.18 -33.03
CA ILE A 902 -8.47 -9.31 -33.96
C ILE A 902 -6.98 -9.67 -34.07
N GLN A 903 -6.34 -10.05 -32.96
CA GLN A 903 -4.94 -10.45 -32.92
C GLN A 903 -4.73 -11.79 -33.64
N MET A 904 -5.66 -12.74 -33.48
CA MET A 904 -5.64 -13.99 -34.24
C MET A 904 -5.85 -13.78 -35.74
N GLN A 905 -6.68 -12.81 -36.15
CA GLN A 905 -6.84 -12.45 -37.56
C GLN A 905 -5.54 -11.87 -38.14
N LEU A 906 -4.88 -10.97 -37.41
CA LEU A 906 -3.57 -10.43 -37.80
C LEU A 906 -2.55 -11.55 -37.98
N LEU A 907 -2.40 -12.43 -36.99
CA LEU A 907 -1.45 -13.55 -37.05
C LEU A 907 -1.70 -14.44 -38.27
N LYS A 908 -2.96 -14.80 -38.55
CA LYS A 908 -3.32 -15.61 -39.72
C LYS A 908 -2.95 -14.91 -41.03
N GLN A 909 -3.15 -13.60 -41.12
CA GLN A 909 -2.76 -12.83 -42.31
C GLN A 909 -1.24 -12.81 -42.49
N ILE A 910 -0.49 -12.51 -41.43
CA ILE A 910 0.97 -12.50 -41.45
C ILE A 910 1.54 -13.88 -41.80
N ARG A 911 0.96 -14.95 -41.24
CA ARG A 911 1.40 -16.32 -41.51
C ARG A 911 1.29 -16.69 -42.99
N ARG A 912 0.31 -16.16 -43.73
CA ARG A 912 0.13 -16.43 -45.18
C ARG A 912 1.28 -15.91 -46.04
N VAL A 913 2.07 -14.95 -45.55
CA VAL A 913 3.24 -14.45 -46.26
C VAL A 913 4.38 -15.48 -46.30
N GLY A 914 4.39 -16.44 -45.37
CA GLY A 914 5.31 -17.58 -45.37
C GLY A 914 6.70 -17.28 -44.79
N LYS A 915 6.81 -16.27 -43.92
CA LYS A 915 8.06 -15.97 -43.17
C LYS A 915 8.10 -16.73 -41.84
N PRO A 916 9.29 -17.09 -41.33
CA PRO A 916 9.45 -17.57 -39.96
C PRO A 916 8.79 -16.61 -38.97
N THR A 917 7.83 -17.11 -38.20
CA THR A 917 6.95 -16.30 -37.35
C THR A 917 7.09 -16.73 -35.90
N VAL A 918 7.59 -15.82 -35.06
CA VAL A 918 7.69 -15.98 -33.61
C VAL A 918 6.60 -15.13 -32.94
N VAL A 919 5.89 -15.69 -31.98
CA VAL A 919 4.98 -14.96 -31.11
C VAL A 919 5.54 -14.91 -29.70
N VAL A 920 5.49 -13.72 -29.08
CA VAL A 920 5.71 -13.52 -27.65
C VAL A 920 4.37 -13.11 -27.04
N LEU A 921 3.95 -13.85 -26.02
CA LEU A 921 2.71 -13.59 -25.27
C LEU A 921 3.00 -12.77 -24.02
N PHE A 922 2.23 -11.69 -23.84
CA PHE A 922 2.12 -11.00 -22.56
C PHE A 922 0.71 -11.21 -21.98
N ASN A 923 0.65 -11.75 -20.76
CA ASN A 923 -0.59 -12.04 -20.03
C ASN A 923 -0.29 -12.43 -18.58
N GLY A 924 -1.26 -12.29 -17.69
CA GLY A 924 -1.22 -12.83 -16.34
C GLY A 924 -1.80 -14.23 -16.29
N GLY A 925 -3.11 -14.33 -16.50
CA GLY A 925 -3.80 -15.59 -16.70
C GLY A 925 -3.53 -16.18 -18.09
N ILE A 926 -3.48 -17.50 -18.19
CA ILE A 926 -3.24 -18.20 -19.46
C ILE A 926 -4.29 -17.85 -20.53
N VAL A 927 -3.86 -17.81 -21.79
CA VAL A 927 -4.75 -17.67 -22.95
C VAL A 927 -4.92 -19.03 -23.65
N GLY A 928 -6.09 -19.27 -24.23
CA GLY A 928 -6.37 -20.43 -25.08
C GLY A 928 -5.48 -20.37 -26.31
N ALA A 929 -4.54 -21.30 -26.38
CA ALA A 929 -3.46 -21.29 -27.37
C ALA A 929 -3.63 -22.35 -28.47
N GLU A 930 -4.71 -23.15 -28.46
CA GLU A 930 -4.90 -24.26 -29.40
C GLU A 930 -4.92 -23.84 -30.87
N GLU A 931 -5.40 -22.63 -31.17
CA GLU A 931 -5.34 -22.08 -32.53
C GLU A 931 -4.00 -21.36 -32.77
N LEU A 932 -3.44 -20.74 -31.74
CA LEU A 932 -2.18 -19.99 -31.81
C LEU A 932 -1.01 -20.88 -32.24
N ILE A 933 -0.90 -22.08 -31.68
CA ILE A 933 0.20 -23.03 -31.97
C ILE A 933 0.22 -23.48 -33.43
N LEU A 934 -0.92 -23.46 -34.12
CA LEU A 934 -1.05 -23.86 -35.53
C LEU A 934 -0.48 -22.81 -36.51
N HIS A 935 -0.33 -21.57 -36.05
CA HIS A 935 0.06 -20.42 -36.87
C HIS A 935 1.40 -19.81 -36.50
N THR A 936 2.16 -20.45 -35.61
CA THR A 936 3.43 -19.96 -35.08
C THR A 936 4.54 -20.97 -35.33
N ASP A 937 5.77 -20.52 -35.60
CA ASP A 937 6.96 -21.37 -35.63
C ASP A 937 7.62 -21.36 -34.24
N GLY A 938 7.77 -20.18 -33.64
CA GLY A 938 8.22 -20.00 -32.25
C GLY A 938 7.12 -19.40 -31.38
N LEU A 939 6.99 -19.86 -30.13
CA LEU A 939 6.05 -19.31 -29.16
C LEU A 939 6.73 -19.18 -27.79
N VAL A 940 6.79 -17.97 -27.25
CA VAL A 940 7.32 -17.66 -25.92
C VAL A 940 6.20 -17.10 -25.06
N GLU A 941 5.96 -17.71 -23.90
CA GLU A 941 5.13 -17.17 -22.84
C GLU A 941 6.02 -16.35 -21.90
N ALA A 942 5.79 -15.04 -21.87
CA ALA A 942 6.56 -14.11 -21.05
C ALA A 942 5.78 -13.58 -19.85
N PHE A 943 4.50 -13.93 -19.73
CA PHE A 943 3.57 -13.43 -18.75
C PHE A 943 3.61 -11.89 -18.64
N TYR A 944 3.72 -11.31 -17.43
CA TYR A 944 4.06 -9.91 -17.20
C TYR A 944 5.50 -9.82 -16.63
N PRO A 945 6.51 -9.72 -17.52
CA PRO A 945 7.91 -9.97 -17.19
C PRO A 945 8.61 -8.86 -16.37
N GLY A 946 7.91 -7.79 -15.98
CA GLY A 946 8.43 -6.73 -15.12
C GLY A 946 9.34 -5.73 -15.85
N PHE A 947 10.10 -4.95 -15.06
CA PHE A 947 10.86 -3.79 -15.52
C PHE A 947 11.88 -4.11 -16.63
N PHE A 948 12.63 -5.21 -16.47
CA PHE A 948 13.60 -5.68 -17.46
C PHE A 948 13.01 -6.63 -18.50
N GLY A 949 11.68 -6.70 -18.60
CA GLY A 949 10.99 -7.64 -19.48
C GLY A 949 11.35 -7.52 -20.95
N ALA A 950 11.48 -6.30 -21.47
CA ALA A 950 11.86 -6.08 -22.87
C ALA A 950 13.28 -6.60 -23.16
N GLN A 951 14.23 -6.32 -22.26
CA GLN A 951 15.61 -6.80 -22.39
C GLN A 951 15.66 -8.33 -22.31
N ALA A 952 15.04 -8.93 -21.30
CA ALA A 952 15.05 -10.39 -21.12
C ALA A 952 14.40 -11.14 -22.30
N VAL A 953 13.30 -10.61 -22.84
CA VAL A 953 12.68 -11.17 -24.05
C VAL A 953 13.63 -11.05 -25.24
N SER A 954 14.28 -9.90 -25.44
CA SER A 954 15.28 -9.71 -26.50
C SER A 954 16.45 -10.71 -26.35
N ASP A 955 16.96 -10.88 -25.13
CA ASP A 955 18.06 -11.81 -24.83
C ASP A 955 17.69 -13.25 -25.19
N VAL A 956 16.47 -13.68 -24.86
CA VAL A 956 15.98 -15.01 -25.27
C VAL A 956 15.82 -15.08 -26.78
N LEU A 957 15.18 -14.09 -27.42
CA LEU A 957 14.94 -14.11 -28.87
C LEU A 957 16.24 -14.22 -29.69
N PHE A 958 17.33 -13.56 -29.28
CA PHE A 958 18.63 -13.63 -29.95
C PHE A 958 19.59 -14.68 -29.36
N GLY A 959 19.18 -15.39 -28.30
CA GLY A 959 19.94 -16.45 -27.67
C GLY A 959 21.14 -15.98 -26.86
N ASP A 960 21.13 -14.72 -26.41
CA ASP A 960 22.03 -14.17 -25.39
C ASP A 960 21.68 -14.73 -23.99
N ALA A 961 20.40 -15.10 -23.78
CA ALA A 961 19.93 -15.90 -22.67
C ALA A 961 19.29 -17.21 -23.17
N THR A 962 19.43 -18.29 -22.40
CA THR A 962 18.79 -19.57 -22.70
C THR A 962 17.49 -19.69 -21.89
N PRO A 963 16.32 -19.88 -22.53
CA PRO A 963 15.06 -20.04 -21.80
C PRO A 963 15.12 -21.31 -20.96
N GLY A 964 14.68 -21.19 -19.71
CA GLY A 964 14.63 -22.28 -18.73
C GLY A 964 13.44 -22.19 -17.79
N GLY A 965 12.45 -21.34 -18.10
CA GLY A 965 11.19 -21.30 -17.39
C GLY A 965 10.31 -22.49 -17.75
N LYS A 966 9.43 -22.89 -16.84
CA LYS A 966 8.42 -23.94 -17.02
C LYS A 966 7.05 -23.39 -16.65
N LEU A 967 5.98 -23.81 -17.32
CA LEU A 967 4.64 -23.35 -16.99
C LEU A 967 4.25 -23.73 -15.54
N PRO A 968 3.94 -22.77 -14.66
CA PRO A 968 3.46 -23.07 -13.32
C PRO A 968 1.94 -23.26 -13.25
N VAL A 969 1.28 -23.21 -14.40
CA VAL A 969 -0.17 -23.30 -14.59
C VAL A 969 -0.48 -24.07 -15.86
N THR A 970 -1.61 -24.76 -15.89
CA THR A 970 -2.04 -25.51 -17.07
C THR A 970 -2.64 -24.57 -18.11
N MET A 971 -2.20 -24.68 -19.37
CA MET A 971 -2.84 -23.99 -20.50
C MET A 971 -3.99 -24.83 -21.05
N TYR A 972 -5.21 -24.49 -20.66
CA TYR A 972 -6.44 -25.16 -21.11
C TYR A 972 -6.83 -24.76 -22.54
N PRO A 973 -7.50 -25.65 -23.28
CA PRO A 973 -8.21 -25.25 -24.49
C PRO A 973 -9.37 -24.30 -24.14
N SER A 974 -9.69 -23.35 -25.02
CA SER A 974 -10.71 -22.33 -24.75
C SER A 974 -12.10 -22.89 -24.42
N ASN A 975 -12.45 -24.09 -24.90
CA ASN A 975 -13.73 -24.72 -24.60
C ASN A 975 -13.85 -25.22 -23.13
N TYR A 976 -12.75 -25.30 -22.38
CA TYR A 976 -12.71 -25.75 -20.99
C TYR A 976 -13.72 -25.01 -20.11
N ILE A 977 -13.80 -23.67 -20.25
CA ILE A 977 -14.67 -22.82 -19.44
C ILE A 977 -16.17 -23.05 -19.69
N LYS A 978 -16.56 -23.80 -20.73
CA LYS A 978 -17.95 -24.23 -20.95
C LYS A 978 -18.37 -25.37 -20.02
N GLY A 979 -17.41 -26.18 -19.56
CA GLY A 979 -17.65 -27.27 -18.62
C GLY A 979 -17.48 -26.86 -17.15
N VAL A 980 -17.00 -25.64 -16.89
CA VAL A 980 -16.57 -25.21 -15.56
C VAL A 980 -17.22 -23.88 -15.19
N ASP A 981 -18.10 -23.91 -14.19
CA ASP A 981 -18.62 -22.71 -13.53
C ASP A 981 -17.56 -22.13 -12.58
N MET A 982 -17.20 -20.86 -12.79
CA MET A 982 -16.22 -20.15 -11.98
C MET A 982 -16.62 -20.06 -10.50
N LYS A 983 -17.92 -20.07 -10.19
CA LYS A 983 -18.44 -20.06 -8.82
C LYS A 983 -18.19 -21.37 -8.09
N SER A 984 -17.97 -22.46 -8.81
CA SER A 984 -17.69 -23.77 -8.21
C SER A 984 -16.25 -23.84 -7.72
N MET A 985 -16.09 -24.07 -6.42
CA MET A 985 -14.78 -24.26 -5.77
C MET A 985 -14.28 -25.72 -5.82
N SER A 986 -15.05 -26.63 -6.41
CA SER A 986 -14.64 -28.03 -6.53
C SER A 986 -13.47 -28.16 -7.50
N MET A 987 -12.41 -28.85 -7.07
CA MET A 987 -11.28 -29.18 -7.93
C MET A 987 -11.53 -30.42 -8.78
N THR A 988 -12.42 -31.30 -8.33
CA THR A 988 -12.63 -32.65 -8.90
C THR A 988 -13.84 -32.76 -9.83
N LYS A 989 -14.78 -31.82 -9.77
CA LYS A 989 -15.96 -31.82 -10.64
C LYS A 989 -15.54 -31.78 -12.11
N TYR A 990 -15.99 -32.76 -12.90
CA TYR A 990 -15.67 -32.87 -14.32
C TYR A 990 -15.86 -31.54 -15.06
N PRO A 991 -14.90 -31.12 -15.93
CA PRO A 991 -13.71 -31.85 -16.37
C PRO A 991 -12.53 -31.90 -15.37
N GLY A 992 -12.67 -31.32 -14.18
CA GLY A 992 -11.62 -31.18 -13.17
C GLY A 992 -10.78 -29.92 -13.40
N ARG A 993 -10.12 -29.44 -12.34
CA ARG A 993 -9.28 -28.23 -12.34
C ARG A 993 -7.84 -28.57 -11.98
N SER A 994 -6.89 -27.77 -12.47
CA SER A 994 -5.43 -27.98 -12.40
C SER A 994 -4.98 -29.30 -13.04
N TYR A 995 -3.69 -29.46 -13.25
CA TYR A 995 -3.10 -30.72 -13.71
C TYR A 995 -3.50 -31.91 -12.80
N ARG A 996 -3.77 -31.65 -11.51
CA ARG A 996 -4.11 -32.67 -10.50
C ARG A 996 -5.42 -33.38 -10.78
N TYR A 997 -6.40 -32.73 -11.42
CA TYR A 997 -7.73 -33.30 -11.62
C TYR A 997 -8.30 -33.16 -13.04
N TYR A 998 -7.73 -32.29 -13.89
CA TYR A 998 -8.20 -32.11 -15.26
C TYR A 998 -8.09 -33.40 -16.08
N LYS A 999 -9.22 -33.89 -16.62
CA LYS A 999 -9.33 -35.21 -17.26
C LYS A 999 -9.19 -35.20 -18.77
N GLU A 1000 -9.13 -34.01 -19.37
CA GLU A 1000 -8.95 -33.84 -20.81
C GLU A 1000 -7.50 -33.46 -21.14
N VAL A 1001 -7.22 -33.13 -22.39
CA VAL A 1001 -5.86 -32.86 -22.85
C VAL A 1001 -5.60 -31.34 -22.81
N PRO A 1002 -4.62 -30.86 -22.02
CA PRO A 1002 -4.24 -29.46 -22.05
C PRO A 1002 -3.53 -29.10 -23.35
N VAL A 1003 -3.55 -27.83 -23.74
CA VAL A 1003 -2.75 -27.33 -24.88
C VAL A 1003 -1.27 -27.43 -24.53
N PHE A 1004 -0.91 -26.93 -23.34
CA PHE A 1004 0.38 -27.18 -22.70
C PHE A 1004 0.15 -27.54 -21.24
N PRO A 1005 0.73 -28.66 -20.75
CA PRO A 1005 0.55 -29.08 -19.37
C PRO A 1005 1.38 -28.22 -18.39
N PHE A 1006 0.99 -28.25 -17.12
CA PHE A 1006 1.85 -27.81 -16.02
C PHE A 1006 3.25 -28.43 -16.13
N GLY A 1007 4.29 -27.62 -15.89
CA GLY A 1007 5.69 -28.01 -15.99
C GLY A 1007 6.26 -27.99 -17.42
N TRP A 1008 5.50 -27.63 -18.45
CA TRP A 1008 5.99 -27.56 -19.84
C TRP A 1008 6.93 -26.36 -20.08
N GLY A 1009 8.01 -26.58 -20.83
CA GLY A 1009 8.89 -25.51 -21.31
C GLY A 1009 10.16 -26.06 -21.97
N LEU A 1010 10.48 -25.56 -23.16
CA LEU A 1010 11.64 -25.96 -23.96
C LEU A 1010 12.89 -25.16 -23.58
N SER A 1011 14.06 -25.66 -23.98
CA SER A 1011 15.35 -25.00 -23.84
C SER A 1011 16.08 -24.94 -25.19
N TYR A 1012 17.06 -24.04 -25.32
CA TYR A 1012 17.98 -24.03 -26.49
C TYR A 1012 19.06 -25.10 -26.41
N THR A 1013 19.16 -25.81 -25.29
CA THR A 1013 20.02 -26.99 -25.17
C THR A 1013 19.18 -28.24 -24.91
N LYS A 1014 19.81 -29.41 -25.02
CA LYS A 1014 19.18 -30.70 -24.80
C LYS A 1014 19.57 -31.25 -23.43
N PHE A 1015 18.56 -31.54 -22.61
CA PHE A 1015 18.73 -32.28 -21.37
C PHE A 1015 18.25 -33.72 -21.52
N THR A 1016 18.98 -34.65 -20.89
CA THR A 1016 18.62 -36.07 -20.86
C THR A 1016 18.52 -36.52 -19.40
N LEU A 1017 17.49 -37.31 -19.07
CA LEU A 1017 17.36 -37.97 -17.77
C LEU A 1017 17.72 -39.45 -17.90
N SER A 1018 18.56 -39.94 -16.98
CA SER A 1018 18.95 -41.35 -16.93
C SER A 1018 19.00 -41.88 -15.50
N LEU A 1019 18.99 -43.21 -15.35
CA LEU A 1019 19.13 -43.87 -14.05
C LEU A 1019 20.56 -43.81 -13.54
N ASP A 1020 20.75 -43.57 -12.25
CA ASP A 1020 22.07 -43.58 -11.60
C ASP A 1020 22.54 -45.00 -11.28
N GLY A 1021 23.03 -45.73 -12.30
CA GLY A 1021 23.66 -47.05 -12.11
C GLY A 1021 22.74 -48.18 -11.65
N GLU A 1022 21.45 -47.91 -11.44
CA GLU A 1022 20.43 -48.92 -11.18
C GLU A 1022 19.88 -49.47 -12.51
N THR A 1023 19.94 -50.79 -12.71
CA THR A 1023 19.07 -51.46 -13.70
C THR A 1023 17.63 -51.33 -13.24
N GLU A 1024 16.68 -50.98 -14.12
CA GLU A 1024 15.24 -51.04 -13.82
C GLU A 1024 14.92 -52.36 -13.12
N THR A 1025 14.68 -52.32 -11.81
CA THR A 1025 14.22 -53.50 -11.08
C THR A 1025 12.73 -53.62 -11.32
N GLU A 1026 12.26 -54.74 -11.88
CA GLU A 1026 10.82 -54.99 -12.09
C GLU A 1026 10.02 -55.01 -10.77
N ALA A 1027 10.69 -55.20 -9.63
CA ALA A 1027 10.05 -55.21 -8.31
C ALA A 1027 9.75 -53.77 -7.81
N PRO A 1028 8.51 -53.48 -7.35
CA PRO A 1028 8.16 -52.19 -6.76
C PRO A 1028 8.98 -51.90 -5.50
N ARG A 1029 9.39 -50.63 -5.31
CA ARG A 1029 10.03 -50.20 -4.06
C ARG A 1029 9.00 -50.17 -2.94
N VAL A 1030 9.36 -50.67 -1.76
CA VAL A 1030 8.44 -50.74 -0.61
C VAL A 1030 8.63 -49.50 0.27
N VAL A 1031 7.52 -48.85 0.63
CA VAL A 1031 7.48 -47.70 1.55
C VAL A 1031 6.57 -48.01 2.74
N THR A 1032 7.03 -47.69 3.95
CA THR A 1032 6.27 -47.80 5.21
C THR A 1032 6.55 -46.59 6.11
N SER A 1033 5.88 -46.50 7.26
CA SER A 1033 6.09 -45.44 8.25
C SER A 1033 7.52 -45.35 8.81
N GLY A 1034 8.32 -46.42 8.71
CA GLY A 1034 9.72 -46.46 9.17
C GLY A 1034 10.75 -46.74 8.08
N LEU A 1035 10.33 -46.88 6.82
CA LEU A 1035 11.20 -47.20 5.70
C LEU A 1035 11.00 -46.20 4.57
N ASP A 1036 11.98 -45.31 4.43
CA ASP A 1036 12.06 -44.42 3.28
C ASP A 1036 12.73 -45.11 2.10
N THR A 1037 12.29 -44.77 0.90
CA THR A 1037 13.05 -45.05 -0.31
C THR A 1037 13.55 -43.76 -0.92
N SER A 1038 14.63 -43.83 -1.68
CA SER A 1038 15.12 -42.72 -2.50
C SER A 1038 15.20 -43.16 -3.95
N ILE A 1039 14.93 -42.24 -4.86
CA ILE A 1039 15.08 -42.43 -6.30
C ILE A 1039 16.16 -41.46 -6.76
N SER A 1040 17.22 -41.99 -7.36
CA SER A 1040 18.32 -41.19 -7.90
C SER A 1040 18.30 -41.23 -9.43
N VAL A 1041 18.39 -40.05 -10.04
CA VAL A 1041 18.50 -39.87 -11.49
C VAL A 1041 19.70 -39.00 -11.82
N VAL A 1042 20.25 -39.14 -13.01
CA VAL A 1042 21.29 -38.29 -13.56
C VAL A 1042 20.68 -37.42 -14.64
N LEU A 1043 20.76 -36.10 -14.44
CA LEU A 1043 20.45 -35.10 -15.45
C LEU A 1043 21.74 -34.70 -16.16
N SER A 1044 21.81 -34.84 -17.47
CA SER A 1044 22.94 -34.35 -18.29
C SER A 1044 22.49 -33.26 -19.27
N ASN A 1045 23.40 -32.34 -19.57
CA ASN A 1045 23.26 -31.41 -20.68
C ASN A 1045 24.05 -31.95 -21.87
N ASP A 1046 23.34 -32.53 -22.83
CA ASP A 1046 23.90 -33.19 -24.00
C ASP A 1046 23.93 -32.27 -25.24
N GLY A 1047 23.50 -31.02 -25.09
CA GLY A 1047 23.61 -30.00 -26.13
C GLY A 1047 24.94 -29.25 -26.10
N ASP A 1048 25.00 -28.17 -26.86
CA ASP A 1048 26.20 -27.34 -27.09
C ASP A 1048 26.16 -25.99 -26.36
N ARG A 1049 25.10 -25.72 -25.59
CA ARG A 1049 24.91 -24.47 -24.83
C ARG A 1049 24.77 -24.74 -23.34
N VAL A 1050 25.15 -23.74 -22.52
CA VAL A 1050 24.80 -23.72 -21.10
C VAL A 1050 23.29 -23.54 -20.98
N GLY A 1051 22.66 -24.26 -20.05
CA GLY A 1051 21.23 -24.09 -19.80
C GLY A 1051 20.86 -24.42 -18.37
N ASP A 1052 19.68 -23.95 -17.98
CA ASP A 1052 18.98 -24.32 -16.76
C ASP A 1052 17.85 -25.28 -17.08
N GLU A 1053 17.64 -26.26 -16.21
CA GLU A 1053 16.54 -27.22 -16.32
C GLU A 1053 15.87 -27.43 -14.96
N VAL A 1054 14.57 -27.73 -14.99
CA VAL A 1054 13.78 -28.09 -13.80
C VAL A 1054 13.35 -29.54 -13.92
N VAL A 1055 13.69 -30.34 -12.92
CA VAL A 1055 13.26 -31.74 -12.80
C VAL A 1055 12.19 -31.82 -11.74
N PHE A 1056 11.01 -32.30 -12.13
CA PHE A 1056 9.84 -32.50 -11.31
C PHE A 1056 9.73 -33.95 -10.85
N ALA A 1057 9.23 -34.13 -9.63
CA ALA A 1057 8.89 -35.42 -9.07
C ALA A 1057 7.41 -35.43 -8.66
N PHE A 1058 6.62 -36.20 -9.40
CA PHE A 1058 5.19 -36.41 -9.13
C PHE A 1058 4.95 -37.81 -8.62
N PHE A 1059 3.84 -38.00 -7.92
CA PHE A 1059 3.26 -39.33 -7.72
C PHE A 1059 1.85 -39.41 -8.31
N ARG A 1060 1.46 -40.61 -8.72
CA ARG A 1060 0.13 -40.96 -9.20
C ARG A 1060 -0.37 -42.21 -8.49
N PRO A 1061 -1.57 -42.22 -7.91
CA PRO A 1061 -2.20 -43.44 -7.45
C PRO A 1061 -2.52 -44.38 -8.63
N LEU A 1062 -2.10 -45.64 -8.57
CA LEU A 1062 -2.43 -46.66 -9.58
C LEU A 1062 -3.54 -47.59 -9.09
N SER A 1063 -3.39 -48.11 -7.87
CA SER A 1063 -4.33 -49.03 -7.24
C SER A 1063 -4.23 -48.87 -5.74
N ILE A 1064 -5.05 -47.96 -5.21
CA ILE A 1064 -5.13 -47.65 -3.79
C ILE A 1064 -6.60 -47.75 -3.36
N ASN A 1065 -6.84 -48.08 -2.09
CA ASN A 1065 -8.20 -48.15 -1.55
C ASN A 1065 -8.67 -46.76 -1.06
N ALA A 1066 -8.63 -45.76 -1.94
CA ALA A 1066 -9.18 -44.43 -1.67
C ALA A 1066 -10.60 -44.32 -2.21
N THR A 1067 -11.43 -43.48 -1.57
CA THR A 1067 -12.80 -43.18 -1.99
C THR A 1067 -12.97 -41.69 -2.24
N GLY A 1068 -14.04 -41.31 -2.96
CA GLY A 1068 -14.39 -39.90 -3.12
C GLY A 1068 -13.38 -39.12 -3.96
N ALA A 1069 -13.12 -37.86 -3.59
CA ALA A 1069 -12.27 -36.94 -4.32
C ALA A 1069 -10.80 -37.40 -4.41
N ALA A 1070 -10.28 -38.06 -3.38
CA ALA A 1070 -8.92 -38.63 -3.37
C ALA A 1070 -8.69 -39.65 -4.49
N ALA A 1071 -9.73 -40.44 -4.83
CA ALA A 1071 -9.67 -41.42 -5.90
C ALA A 1071 -9.65 -40.79 -7.30
N LEU A 1072 -9.93 -39.49 -7.41
CA LEU A 1072 -9.97 -38.75 -8.68
C LEU A 1072 -8.65 -38.04 -8.99
N LEU A 1073 -7.64 -38.10 -8.14
CA LEU A 1073 -6.33 -37.50 -8.39
C LEU A 1073 -5.66 -38.13 -9.63
N ASN A 1074 -5.20 -37.29 -10.56
CA ASN A 1074 -4.39 -37.70 -11.72
C ASN A 1074 -2.93 -37.93 -11.32
N GLU A 1075 -2.32 -36.91 -10.74
CA GLU A 1075 -0.95 -36.89 -10.24
C GLU A 1075 -0.77 -35.67 -9.33
N GLN A 1076 0.26 -35.70 -8.50
CA GLN A 1076 0.57 -34.63 -7.56
C GLN A 1076 2.06 -34.45 -7.43
N LEU A 1077 2.51 -33.20 -7.54
CA LEU A 1077 3.89 -32.80 -7.34
C LEU A 1077 4.24 -32.95 -5.85
N PHE A 1078 5.34 -33.63 -5.56
CA PHE A 1078 5.87 -33.73 -4.20
C PHE A 1078 7.27 -33.13 -4.05
N ASP A 1079 8.01 -32.97 -5.15
CA ASP A 1079 9.29 -32.26 -5.14
C ASP A 1079 9.70 -31.74 -6.53
N TYR A 1080 10.62 -30.78 -6.56
CA TYR A 1080 11.25 -30.30 -7.80
C TYR A 1080 12.65 -29.74 -7.52
N ARG A 1081 13.50 -29.72 -8.55
CA ARG A 1081 14.89 -29.24 -8.49
C ARG A 1081 15.25 -28.47 -9.76
N ARG A 1082 15.71 -27.23 -9.62
CA ARG A 1082 16.36 -26.47 -10.70
C ARG A 1082 17.86 -26.74 -10.72
N VAL A 1083 18.45 -26.89 -11.91
CA VAL A 1083 19.88 -27.17 -12.10
C VAL A 1083 20.41 -26.44 -13.32
N SER A 1084 21.52 -25.72 -13.16
CA SER A 1084 22.32 -25.15 -14.25
C SER A 1084 23.45 -26.11 -14.64
N LEU A 1085 23.57 -26.43 -15.94
CA LEU A 1085 24.62 -27.32 -16.47
C LEU A 1085 25.28 -26.72 -17.71
N ARG A 1086 26.61 -26.81 -17.75
CA ARG A 1086 27.39 -26.57 -18.98
C ARG A 1086 27.25 -27.76 -19.95
N PRO A 1087 27.56 -27.59 -21.25
CA PRO A 1087 27.63 -28.71 -22.18
C PRO A 1087 28.47 -29.86 -21.63
N THR A 1088 28.01 -31.09 -21.81
CA THR A 1088 28.62 -32.35 -21.31
C THR A 1088 28.63 -32.53 -19.79
N GLN A 1089 28.17 -31.55 -19.01
CA GLN A 1089 28.08 -31.66 -17.57
C GLN A 1089 26.83 -32.47 -17.20
N TYR A 1090 26.93 -33.22 -16.10
CA TYR A 1090 25.80 -33.92 -15.50
C TYR A 1090 25.72 -33.65 -13.99
N LYS A 1091 24.54 -33.87 -13.41
CA LYS A 1091 24.29 -33.80 -11.98
C LYS A 1091 23.37 -34.94 -11.56
N LYS A 1092 23.77 -35.64 -10.50
CA LYS A 1092 22.91 -36.61 -9.81
C LYS A 1092 21.91 -35.86 -8.93
N LEU A 1093 20.63 -36.20 -9.08
CA LEU A 1093 19.51 -35.73 -8.28
C LEU A 1093 18.94 -36.90 -7.50
N THR A 1094 18.53 -36.66 -6.26
CA THR A 1094 17.95 -37.71 -5.40
C THR A 1094 16.67 -37.19 -4.75
N PHE A 1095 15.60 -37.96 -4.90
CA PHE A 1095 14.27 -37.64 -4.40
C PHE A 1095 13.90 -38.66 -3.32
N ARG A 1096 13.58 -38.16 -2.12
CA ARG A 1096 13.13 -39.00 -1.01
C ARG A 1096 11.64 -39.25 -1.15
N VAL A 1097 11.24 -40.51 -1.06
CA VAL A 1097 9.84 -40.94 -1.13
C VAL A 1097 9.49 -41.62 0.19
N GLN A 1098 8.62 -40.97 0.95
CA GLN A 1098 8.16 -41.41 2.25
C GLN A 1098 6.64 -41.62 2.23
N GLN A 1099 6.12 -42.27 3.26
CA GLN A 1099 4.67 -42.42 3.43
C GLN A 1099 3.95 -41.05 3.45
N SER A 1100 4.54 -40.05 4.12
CA SER A 1100 4.02 -38.68 4.17
C SER A 1100 4.10 -37.94 2.83
N THR A 1101 5.10 -38.27 1.99
CA THR A 1101 5.25 -37.72 0.63
C THR A 1101 4.09 -38.14 -0.27
N LEU A 1102 3.57 -39.36 -0.08
CA LEU A 1102 2.48 -39.96 -0.87
C LEU A 1102 1.11 -39.83 -0.21
N ALA A 1103 1.03 -39.06 0.87
CA ALA A 1103 -0.20 -38.87 1.60
C ALA A 1103 -1.22 -38.07 0.77
N LEU A 1104 -2.47 -38.48 0.86
CA LEU A 1104 -3.62 -37.82 0.26
C LEU A 1104 -4.50 -37.23 1.35
N VAL A 1105 -5.50 -36.46 0.95
CA VAL A 1105 -6.55 -35.96 1.86
C VAL A 1105 -7.77 -36.87 1.78
N ASP A 1106 -8.41 -37.19 2.90
CA ASP A 1106 -9.70 -37.91 2.90
C ASP A 1106 -10.90 -36.93 2.86
N GLU A 1107 -12.12 -37.43 2.71
CA GLU A 1107 -13.34 -36.59 2.68
C GLU A 1107 -13.58 -35.80 3.97
N ALA A 1108 -12.98 -36.20 5.09
CA ALA A 1108 -13.04 -35.45 6.35
C ALA A 1108 -11.97 -34.35 6.43
N GLY A 1109 -11.10 -34.24 5.41
CA GLY A 1109 -10.00 -33.29 5.34
C GLY A 1109 -8.69 -33.80 5.98
N ASN A 1110 -8.66 -35.03 6.49
CA ASN A 1110 -7.47 -35.55 7.17
C ASN A 1110 -6.39 -35.92 6.15
N GLN A 1111 -5.14 -35.71 6.51
CA GLN A 1111 -4.03 -36.26 5.74
C GLN A 1111 -3.92 -37.75 6.06
N ALA A 1112 -4.02 -38.60 5.05
CA ALA A 1112 -4.05 -40.04 5.18
C ALA A 1112 -3.11 -40.73 4.19
N SER A 1113 -2.51 -41.81 4.65
CA SER A 1113 -1.77 -42.75 3.81
C SER A 1113 -2.70 -43.88 3.40
N PHE A 1114 -2.82 -44.10 2.08
CA PHE A 1114 -3.59 -45.20 1.53
C PHE A 1114 -2.62 -46.30 1.08
N PRO A 1115 -2.71 -47.53 1.62
CA PRO A 1115 -1.88 -48.63 1.14
C PRO A 1115 -2.26 -49.00 -0.29
N GLY A 1116 -1.27 -49.39 -1.07
CA GLY A 1116 -1.45 -49.77 -2.47
C GLY A 1116 -0.29 -49.33 -3.37
N PHE A 1117 -0.53 -49.38 -4.67
CA PHE A 1117 0.47 -49.08 -5.68
C PHE A 1117 0.37 -47.64 -6.16
N TYR A 1118 1.52 -46.99 -6.21
CA TYR A 1118 1.74 -45.66 -6.71
C TYR A 1118 2.80 -45.69 -7.82
N GLU A 1119 2.68 -44.78 -8.77
CA GLU A 1119 3.71 -44.47 -9.75
C GLU A 1119 4.42 -43.19 -9.33
N ILE A 1120 5.74 -43.21 -9.20
CA ILE A 1120 6.57 -42.01 -9.11
C ILE A 1120 7.01 -41.65 -10.50
N ILE A 1121 6.89 -40.37 -10.86
CA ILE A 1121 7.20 -39.83 -12.17
C ILE A 1121 8.28 -38.77 -11.99
N ILE A 1122 9.47 -38.99 -12.55
CA ILE A 1122 10.53 -38.00 -12.62
C ILE A 1122 10.62 -37.48 -14.04
N THR A 1123 10.43 -36.18 -14.25
CA THR A 1123 10.33 -35.61 -15.60
C THR A 1123 10.87 -34.18 -15.66
N ASN A 1124 11.29 -33.74 -16.85
CA ASN A 1124 11.54 -32.31 -17.12
C ASN A 1124 10.31 -31.58 -17.70
N GLY A 1125 9.15 -32.24 -17.71
CA GLY A 1125 7.86 -31.69 -18.16
C GLY A 1125 7.63 -31.73 -19.68
N VAL A 1126 8.62 -32.14 -20.48
CA VAL A 1126 8.50 -32.16 -21.94
C VAL A 1126 8.83 -33.54 -22.52
N HIS A 1127 10.11 -33.85 -22.72
CA HIS A 1127 10.57 -35.03 -23.46
C HIS A 1127 11.03 -36.17 -22.55
N GLU A 1128 11.58 -35.83 -21.39
CA GLU A 1128 12.22 -36.79 -20.50
C GLU A 1128 11.26 -37.21 -19.39
N ARG A 1129 11.00 -38.50 -19.26
CA ARG A 1129 10.11 -39.06 -18.22
C ARG A 1129 10.58 -40.45 -17.83
N LEU A 1130 10.87 -40.61 -16.54
CA LEU A 1130 11.19 -41.89 -15.91
C LEU A 1130 10.09 -42.22 -14.89
N THR A 1131 9.62 -43.46 -14.87
CA THR A 1131 8.58 -43.89 -13.93
C THR A 1131 9.06 -45.05 -13.05
N PHE A 1132 8.59 -45.06 -11.81
CA PHE A 1132 8.96 -46.06 -10.82
C PHE A 1132 7.74 -46.52 -10.05
N ALA A 1133 7.55 -47.84 -9.94
CA ALA A 1133 6.49 -48.39 -9.11
C ALA A 1133 6.90 -48.37 -7.62
N VAL A 1134 6.02 -47.84 -6.77
CA VAL A 1134 6.14 -47.84 -5.32
C VAL A 1134 4.92 -48.54 -4.72
N HIS A 1135 5.17 -49.43 -3.77
CA HIS A 1135 4.14 -50.12 -3.00
C HIS A 1135 4.17 -49.60 -1.57
N VAL A 1136 3.14 -48.84 -1.19
CA VAL A 1136 2.91 -48.44 0.20
C VAL A 1136 2.25 -49.60 0.91
N VAL A 1137 2.95 -50.21 1.86
CA VAL A 1137 2.47 -51.39 2.60
C VAL A 1137 2.07 -51.01 4.02
N GLY A 1138 1.03 -51.65 4.53
CA GLY A 1138 0.43 -51.34 5.83
C GLY A 1138 -1.09 -51.25 5.75
N GLY A 1139 -1.69 -50.67 6.78
CA GLY A 1139 -3.11 -50.31 6.78
C GLY A 1139 -3.34 -48.88 6.31
N HIS A 1140 -4.60 -48.51 6.08
CA HIS A 1140 -4.99 -47.11 5.98
C HIS A 1140 -4.63 -46.40 7.30
N GLU A 1141 -3.88 -45.32 7.20
CA GLU A 1141 -3.35 -44.61 8.37
C GLU A 1141 -3.63 -43.11 8.24
N THR A 1142 -4.33 -42.54 9.21
CA THR A 1142 -4.47 -41.09 9.33
C THR A 1142 -3.17 -40.52 9.89
N LEU A 1143 -2.44 -39.77 9.07
CA LEU A 1143 -1.16 -39.16 9.43
C LEU A 1143 -1.36 -37.87 10.22
N SER A 1144 -2.38 -37.08 9.86
CA SER A 1144 -2.80 -35.93 10.64
C SER A 1144 -4.31 -35.71 10.52
N VAL A 1145 -4.94 -35.40 11.66
CA VAL A 1145 -6.38 -35.12 11.72
C VAL A 1145 -6.62 -33.65 11.41
N PHE A 1146 -7.63 -33.38 10.59
CA PHE A 1146 -8.03 -32.02 10.28
C PHE A 1146 -8.64 -31.35 11.52
N PRO A 1147 -8.12 -30.19 11.96
CA PRO A 1147 -8.32 -29.73 13.34
C PRO A 1147 -9.66 -29.02 13.59
N VAL A 1148 -10.42 -28.65 12.55
CA VAL A 1148 -11.67 -27.88 12.69
C VAL A 1148 -12.76 -28.35 11.74
N ASP A 1149 -14.01 -28.10 12.09
CA ASP A 1149 -15.15 -28.33 11.20
C ASP A 1149 -15.44 -27.07 10.38
N ILE A 1150 -15.01 -27.03 9.12
CA ILE A 1150 -15.26 -25.90 8.21
C ILE A 1150 -16.65 -25.93 7.55
N GLU A 1151 -17.40 -27.00 7.75
CA GLU A 1151 -18.76 -27.18 7.21
C GLU A 1151 -19.83 -26.91 8.27
N ALA A 1152 -19.43 -26.63 9.51
CA ALA A 1152 -20.31 -26.19 10.58
C ALA A 1152 -21.00 -24.87 10.16
N VAL A 1153 -22.24 -24.99 9.67
CA VAL A 1153 -23.10 -23.85 9.37
C VAL A 1153 -23.32 -23.08 10.66
N ALA A 1154 -23.12 -21.76 10.62
CA ALA A 1154 -23.49 -20.89 11.72
C ALA A 1154 -25.00 -21.03 11.97
N THR A 1155 -25.39 -21.80 12.99
CA THR A 1155 -26.56 -21.44 13.77
C THR A 1155 -26.25 -20.06 14.32
N THR A 1156 -27.07 -19.07 14.00
CA THR A 1156 -27.04 -17.71 14.55
C THR A 1156 -26.56 -17.76 16.00
N PRO A 1157 -25.55 -16.97 16.42
CA PRO A 1157 -25.17 -16.98 17.82
C PRO A 1157 -26.38 -16.49 18.63
N SER A 1158 -27.12 -17.39 19.26
CA SER A 1158 -28.03 -17.01 20.32
C SER A 1158 -27.17 -16.48 21.47
N MET A 1159 -27.50 -15.27 21.91
CA MET A 1159 -26.90 -14.54 23.03
C MET A 1159 -26.85 -15.36 24.32
N ASP A 1160 -25.85 -16.23 24.50
CA ASP A 1160 -25.67 -16.93 25.78
C ASP A 1160 -24.19 -17.30 26.05
N THR A 1161 -23.25 -16.46 25.60
CA THR A 1161 -21.82 -16.60 25.93
C THR A 1161 -21.43 -16.02 27.28
N GLU A 1162 -22.37 -15.50 28.09
CA GLU A 1162 -22.11 -15.16 29.50
C GLU A 1162 -21.84 -16.39 30.40
N ARG A 1163 -22.12 -17.61 29.92
CA ARG A 1163 -21.89 -18.83 30.72
C ARG A 1163 -20.52 -19.50 30.57
N SER A 1164 -19.69 -19.11 29.60
CA SER A 1164 -18.38 -19.78 29.39
C SER A 1164 -17.18 -19.04 30.01
N VAL A 1165 -17.34 -17.77 30.39
CA VAL A 1165 -16.24 -16.96 30.97
C VAL A 1165 -16.08 -17.18 32.49
N ASN A 1166 -17.08 -17.75 33.17
CA ASN A 1166 -17.02 -18.04 34.61
C ASN A 1166 -16.48 -19.43 34.98
N ASN A 1167 -16.03 -20.24 34.02
CA ASN A 1167 -15.53 -21.60 34.30
C ASN A 1167 -13.99 -21.76 34.30
N VAL A 1168 -13.22 -20.68 34.21
CA VAL A 1168 -11.74 -20.71 34.39
C VAL A 1168 -11.34 -20.41 35.85
N HIS A 1169 -12.30 -20.28 36.76
CA HIS A 1169 -12.04 -20.03 38.20
C HIS A 1169 -12.59 -21.08 39.16
N LEU A 1170 -12.85 -22.30 38.67
CA LEU A 1170 -13.31 -23.42 39.51
C LEU A 1170 -12.49 -24.72 39.38
N GLU A 1171 -11.30 -24.67 38.77
CA GLU A 1171 -10.30 -25.76 38.86
C GLU A 1171 -9.26 -25.56 39.99
N ALA A 1172 -9.37 -24.48 40.76
CA ALA A 1172 -8.55 -24.26 41.96
C ALA A 1172 -9.21 -24.74 43.28
N LEU A 1173 -10.38 -25.38 43.22
CA LEU A 1173 -11.16 -25.78 44.41
C LEU A 1173 -11.60 -27.26 44.41
N GLU A 1174 -10.90 -28.14 43.67
CA GLU A 1174 -10.99 -29.60 43.80
C GLU A 1174 -9.82 -30.23 44.59
N ILE A 1175 -9.29 -29.51 45.60
CA ILE A 1175 -8.63 -30.12 46.78
C ILE A 1175 -9.56 -29.98 47.99
N ALA A 1176 -10.83 -30.39 47.84
CA ALA A 1176 -11.75 -30.52 48.98
C ALA A 1176 -12.99 -31.35 48.65
N ARG A 1177 -12.84 -32.55 48.04
CA ARG A 1177 -13.95 -33.52 48.04
C ARG A 1177 -13.98 -34.30 49.35
N GLY A 1178 -15.00 -34.03 50.15
CA GLY A 1178 -15.38 -34.87 51.27
C GLY A 1178 -16.86 -34.76 51.61
N ARG A 1179 -17.67 -35.72 51.10
CA ARG A 1179 -19.05 -36.09 51.51
C ARG A 1179 -20.14 -35.11 51.02
N ALA A 1180 -21.34 -35.50 50.56
CA ALA A 1180 -22.02 -36.77 50.43
C ALA A 1180 -23.22 -36.63 49.47
N LYS A 1181 -23.55 -37.74 48.78
CA LYS A 1181 -24.89 -38.29 48.48
C LYS A 1181 -26.00 -37.35 47.96
N GLY A 1182 -26.43 -37.62 46.72
CA GLY A 1182 -27.72 -38.29 46.49
C GLY A 1182 -28.81 -37.53 45.72
N VAL A 1183 -29.28 -38.20 44.66
CA VAL A 1183 -30.68 -38.33 44.14
C VAL A 1183 -30.84 -37.95 42.66
N LYS A 1184 -31.60 -38.82 41.99
CA LYS A 1184 -31.85 -39.01 40.54
C LYS A 1184 -33.03 -38.15 39.99
N PRO A 1185 -33.25 -38.15 38.66
CA PRO A 1185 -33.85 -37.05 37.88
C PRO A 1185 -35.28 -37.31 37.36
N ALA A 1186 -35.94 -36.28 36.83
CA ALA A 1186 -37.07 -36.35 35.88
C ALA A 1186 -37.24 -34.98 35.18
N ALA A 1187 -37.07 -34.90 33.84
CA ALA A 1187 -38.13 -34.84 32.81
C ALA A 1187 -38.67 -33.40 32.57
N ALA A 1188 -39.05 -32.90 31.39
CA ALA A 1188 -38.91 -33.20 29.95
C ALA A 1188 -39.74 -32.09 29.22
N ILE A 1189 -39.42 -31.74 27.95
CA ILE A 1189 -40.34 -31.16 26.91
C ILE A 1189 -40.65 -29.63 27.09
N ALA A 1190 -40.71 -28.71 26.11
CA ALA A 1190 -40.91 -28.73 24.64
C ALA A 1190 -40.53 -27.37 23.99
N MET A 1191 -40.29 -27.43 22.66
CA MET A 1191 -40.61 -26.46 21.55
C MET A 1191 -39.91 -25.08 21.57
N ALA A 1192 -39.08 -24.69 20.58
CA ALA A 1192 -39.20 -24.64 19.11
C ALA A 1192 -40.23 -23.62 18.59
N PHE A 1193 -39.73 -22.72 17.74
CA PHE A 1193 -40.39 -21.65 16.95
C PHE A 1193 -40.55 -20.26 17.62
N GLU A 1194 -39.52 -19.41 17.46
CA GLU A 1194 -39.52 -18.25 16.54
C GLU A 1194 -38.09 -17.84 16.19
#